data_AF-A0A316RI19-F1
#
_entry.id   AF-A0A316RI19-F1
#
_cell.length_a   1.000
_cell.length_b   1.000
_cell.length_c   1.000
_cell.angle_alpha   90.00
_cell.angle_beta   90.00
_cell.angle_gamma   90.00
#
_symmetry.space_group_name_H-M   'P 1'
#
loop_
_entity.id
_entity.type
_entity.pdbx_description
1 polymer ?
#
loop_
_entity_poly.entity_id
_entity_poly.type
_entity_poly.pdbx_seq_one_letter_code
_entity_poly.pdbx_strand_id
1 'polypeptide(L)'
;MKRNIIYGSLCILLAVITSCMKDDLRNSGGEIGEGESCVSATVEFKPLSASTLGKTRSAGNAINDIGSLCVLLYGTDGKLAGKYALSDYATTDEKREGSATEQTTKRATFKLTVPYGRYYIYAVANMGDLASYSDSIKTVAGLKNISFGWNSANIGANGQMFGHFGSSDAKSDEAPLLTINQKSMSLHAWIRRAASKVTVAYDGSLLEEGVFVYIKSVRIKDIPRSCLLGNKNTVTDKDSLITDGEAISYGTEGEAFDENWPACITKGRPYYPYDENTDSLSVHAHSQTAQALFFYENMQGDGENKAQDKNLEYKEKDNMPYGTYIEVQGYYRSINPERVGSGPIVYRFMLGKNTSTNYDAERNFHYKLTLKFNRFANDADWHIDYEEETPDIQVPNPYYISYLYNHGMMLPLKINSEGHELVSLQAVIDSNAWAPHNAIKNGLDYRQQLDPEVTPGAPVNPWNGFLSLRKTNLTVIPSSTTNEAYYNENNRGNRVYYKDGKLVDADNKDDGTFTMSRKGDTYVFNLPMYTRAKQMIISTGYTGNNPYVAYRRKAVVKFTAVLRNTSTNEMRTIEKNATILQSRRIVNPKGIWRRHNGTSPFHVVLKILPYESATSFQTLKSDGAWKAYVVRGDRHFIDLGADTVRGSTGSPIDFTVKFKGPCGENESRFAIICVDYNNYSCRHLIFVRQGESPVALVENGRKWHACNMRTGTQETASPVDEGSMFKFRNWSQPIASTNNVNDKPLWINVSPGDFLDHSATLFKIAGTNDMKLWGEITSYDSWGSFSDPVINGKKVSVATYDDYKILQDTDEIEQAYGVLYGNDATETLSDIDEVYGYRYDPNGENDSEGLGYGMRGTFVYNRSETPGYEGRSLFFPIGASGYGRRINSNGGKTAVLKYANATQRIVDDRPLFYDLYMRPGAAYWLKEQGGPSSNIIGWDFNYFTFDFNNLAVSNLIHDIGSDACFVRCVED
;
A
#
# COMPACT_ATOMS: atom_id res chain seq x y z
N MET A 1 -44.49 26.78 -56.00
CA MET A 1 -45.96 26.75 -55.88
C MET A 1 -46.35 26.42 -54.44
N LYS A 2 -47.59 26.75 -54.02
CA LYS A 2 -48.40 26.23 -52.88
C LYS A 2 -47.61 25.62 -51.68
N ARG A 3 -47.51 26.24 -50.48
CA ARG A 3 -48.53 26.75 -49.51
C ARG A 3 -49.19 25.64 -48.68
N ASN A 4 -49.34 25.89 -47.36
CA ASN A 4 -49.98 25.09 -46.29
C ASN A 4 -49.05 23.99 -45.67
N ILE A 5 -49.10 23.66 -44.36
CA ILE A 5 -50.09 24.01 -43.31
C ILE A 5 -49.52 23.97 -41.85
N ILE A 6 -50.20 24.68 -40.92
CA ILE A 6 -50.21 24.53 -39.44
C ILE A 6 -49.03 25.07 -38.56
N TYR A 7 -49.47 25.84 -37.53
CA TYR A 7 -48.91 26.37 -36.27
C TYR A 7 -47.59 25.85 -35.68
N GLY A 8 -46.85 26.61 -34.86
CA GLY A 8 -47.07 28.01 -34.41
C GLY A 8 -46.30 28.39 -33.12
N SER A 9 -46.10 29.70 -32.89
CA SER A 9 -45.29 30.30 -31.80
C SER A 9 -43.78 30.00 -31.86
N LEU A 10 -42.86 30.90 -31.53
CA LEU A 10 -42.97 32.12 -30.71
C LEU A 10 -42.14 33.28 -31.31
N CYS A 11 -42.77 34.43 -31.58
CA CYS A 11 -42.06 35.71 -31.74
C CYS A 11 -41.79 36.30 -30.33
N ILE A 12 -40.82 37.17 -30.06
CA ILE A 12 -40.25 38.24 -30.87
C ILE A 12 -38.74 38.35 -30.64
N LEU A 13 -37.98 38.68 -31.69
CA LEU A 13 -36.60 39.16 -31.62
C LEU A 13 -36.48 40.47 -32.43
N LEU A 14 -35.45 41.28 -32.17
CA LEU A 14 -34.98 42.43 -32.98
C LEU A 14 -35.85 43.72 -33.01
N ALA A 15 -35.82 44.48 -31.92
CA ALA A 15 -35.67 45.96 -31.87
C ALA A 15 -35.40 46.32 -30.38
N VAL A 16 -34.55 47.28 -29.99
CA VAL A 16 -33.97 48.46 -30.66
C VAL A 16 -32.45 48.54 -30.40
N ILE A 17 -31.66 48.95 -31.39
CA ILE A 17 -30.31 49.50 -31.18
C ILE A 17 -30.38 51.01 -31.40
N THR A 18 -30.25 51.81 -30.32
CA THR A 18 -29.60 53.15 -30.23
C THR A 18 -30.12 53.92 -29.01
N SER A 19 -29.42 53.86 -27.87
CA SER A 19 -29.10 55.04 -27.02
C SER A 19 -28.49 54.63 -25.67
N CYS A 20 -27.15 54.62 -25.60
CA CYS A 20 -26.37 55.03 -24.43
C CYS A 20 -24.92 55.09 -24.89
N MET A 21 -24.34 56.30 -24.95
CA MET A 21 -22.93 56.45 -25.28
C MET A 21 -22.07 55.92 -24.13
N LYS A 22 -20.89 55.36 -24.45
CA LYS A 22 -19.80 55.33 -23.46
C LYS A 22 -19.35 56.78 -23.27
N ASP A 23 -19.72 57.39 -22.15
CA ASP A 23 -19.01 58.58 -21.69
C ASP A 23 -17.61 58.16 -21.25
N ASP A 24 -16.61 58.67 -21.97
CA ASP A 24 -15.21 58.54 -21.58
C ASP A 24 -15.01 59.27 -20.24
N LEU A 25 -14.39 58.58 -19.26
CA LEU A 25 -13.91 59.17 -18.00
C LEU A 25 -12.66 60.06 -18.24
N ARG A 26 -12.78 61.01 -19.17
CA ARG A 26 -11.70 61.91 -19.58
C ARG A 26 -11.79 63.25 -18.85
N ASN A 27 -10.60 63.79 -18.55
CA ASN A 27 -10.39 64.98 -17.73
C ASN A 27 -10.82 66.27 -18.45
N SER A 28 -12.13 66.55 -18.48
CA SER A 28 -12.69 67.77 -19.03
C SER A 28 -12.39 68.95 -18.10
N GLY A 29 -11.71 69.97 -18.63
CA GLY A 29 -11.24 71.15 -17.89
C GLY A 29 -12.32 72.20 -17.53
N GLY A 30 -13.58 71.78 -17.38
CA GLY A 30 -14.68 72.67 -16.99
C GLY A 30 -14.79 72.87 -15.48
N GLU A 31 -15.49 73.93 -15.08
CA GLU A 31 -15.86 74.15 -13.67
C GLU A 31 -16.81 73.04 -13.19
N ILE A 32 -16.55 72.50 -12.00
CA ILE A 32 -17.40 71.51 -11.34
C ILE A 32 -18.30 72.26 -10.36
N GLY A 33 -19.58 72.37 -10.66
CA GLY A 33 -20.58 72.98 -9.78
C GLY A 33 -20.93 72.10 -8.57
N GLU A 34 -21.59 72.71 -7.57
CA GLU A 34 -22.05 71.98 -6.38
C GLU A 34 -23.11 70.92 -6.72
N GLY A 35 -22.97 69.73 -6.14
CA GLY A 35 -23.85 68.60 -6.37
C GLY A 35 -23.31 67.29 -5.80
N GLU A 36 -24.11 66.23 -5.88
CA GLU A 36 -23.75 64.88 -5.44
C GLU A 36 -24.09 63.83 -6.50
N SER A 37 -23.31 62.75 -6.54
CA SER A 37 -23.44 61.61 -7.43
C SER A 37 -23.83 60.36 -6.67
N CYS A 38 -24.82 59.61 -7.18
CA CYS A 38 -25.08 58.24 -6.78
C CYS A 38 -24.12 57.29 -7.53
N VAL A 39 -22.97 57.01 -6.92
CA VAL A 39 -21.96 56.11 -7.48
C VAL A 39 -22.39 54.67 -7.19
N SER A 40 -22.67 53.90 -8.25
CA SER A 40 -22.84 52.45 -8.19
C SER A 40 -21.47 51.77 -8.33
N ALA A 41 -20.99 51.18 -7.25
CA ALA A 41 -19.62 50.66 -7.16
C ALA A 41 -19.60 49.13 -7.24
N THR A 42 -18.62 48.60 -7.98
CA THR A 42 -18.22 47.18 -7.92
C THR A 42 -16.78 47.10 -7.43
N VAL A 43 -16.55 46.32 -6.37
CA VAL A 43 -15.21 45.97 -5.88
C VAL A 43 -15.01 44.47 -6.11
N GLU A 44 -13.93 44.12 -6.78
CA GLU A 44 -13.62 42.74 -7.18
C GLU A 44 -12.24 42.30 -6.72
N PHE A 45 -12.17 41.06 -6.23
CA PHE A 45 -10.92 40.35 -6.03
C PHE A 45 -10.17 40.19 -7.36
N LYS A 46 -8.89 40.58 -7.37
CA LYS A 46 -7.92 40.06 -8.34
C LYS A 46 -7.58 38.61 -7.92
N PRO A 47 -7.93 37.58 -8.72
CA PRO A 47 -7.70 36.18 -8.34
C PRO A 47 -6.21 35.90 -8.06
N LEU A 48 -5.92 35.07 -7.04
CA LEU A 48 -4.55 34.58 -6.78
C LEU A 48 -4.04 33.75 -7.95
N SER A 49 -2.77 33.90 -8.32
CA SER A 49 -2.13 33.13 -9.40
C SER A 49 -1.78 31.68 -9.02
N ALA A 50 -2.75 30.80 -8.71
CA ALA A 50 -2.73 29.31 -8.82
C ALA A 50 -1.72 28.46 -7.97
N SER A 51 -1.95 27.23 -7.48
CA SER A 51 -3.11 26.33 -7.23
C SER A 51 -2.48 24.96 -6.72
N THR A 52 -2.69 24.02 -5.74
CA THR A 52 -3.27 23.49 -4.43
C THR A 52 -2.13 22.55 -3.83
N LEU A 53 -2.11 21.64 -2.82
CA LEU A 53 -2.88 21.10 -1.62
C LEU A 53 -1.77 20.47 -0.68
N GLY A 54 -1.88 19.51 0.25
CA GLY A 54 -2.98 18.84 0.99
C GLY A 54 -2.80 17.32 1.18
N LYS A 55 -3.12 16.68 2.33
CA LYS A 55 -3.30 17.21 3.72
C LYS A 55 -1.92 17.44 4.39
N THR A 56 -1.68 18.08 5.55
CA THR A 56 -2.47 18.71 6.65
C THR A 56 -2.08 20.21 6.86
N ARG A 57 -3.04 21.14 7.19
CA ARG A 57 -2.92 22.60 7.51
C ARG A 57 -4.23 23.36 7.17
N SER A 58 -4.22 24.70 7.27
CA SER A 58 -5.25 25.65 6.81
C SER A 58 -5.77 25.40 5.38
N ALA A 59 -7.04 25.69 5.12
CA ALA A 59 -7.67 25.56 3.80
C ALA A 59 -7.33 26.75 2.87
N GLY A 60 -7.32 26.51 1.55
CA GLY A 60 -6.75 27.46 0.59
C GLY A 60 -7.56 28.70 0.31
N ASN A 61 -8.81 28.68 0.75
CA ASN A 61 -9.76 29.76 0.70
C ASN A 61 -9.84 30.53 2.04
N ALA A 62 -8.95 30.27 3.01
CA ALA A 62 -8.99 30.90 4.34
C ALA A 62 -8.97 32.44 4.33
N ILE A 63 -8.48 33.07 3.25
CA ILE A 63 -8.44 34.54 3.06
C ILE A 63 -9.17 34.98 1.78
N ASN A 64 -10.31 34.35 1.45
CA ASN A 64 -11.05 34.60 0.21
C ASN A 64 -12.35 35.41 0.36
N ASP A 65 -12.71 35.87 1.56
CA ASP A 65 -13.93 36.64 1.80
C ASP A 65 -13.66 38.14 2.01
N ILE A 66 -14.70 38.97 1.77
CA ILE A 66 -14.80 40.35 2.26
C ILE A 66 -15.78 40.31 3.44
N GLY A 67 -15.27 40.45 4.67
CA GLY A 67 -16.07 40.61 5.89
C GLY A 67 -16.25 42.07 6.31
N SER A 68 -15.45 42.99 5.77
CA SER A 68 -15.64 44.44 5.90
C SER A 68 -15.02 45.18 4.72
N LEU A 69 -15.58 46.34 4.36
CA LEU A 69 -15.14 47.15 3.23
C LEU A 69 -15.27 48.65 3.56
N CYS A 70 -14.20 49.41 3.30
CA CYS A 70 -14.15 50.85 3.53
C CYS A 70 -13.59 51.54 2.27
N VAL A 71 -14.22 52.65 1.87
CA VAL A 71 -13.85 53.44 0.68
C VAL A 71 -13.36 54.81 1.11
N LEU A 72 -12.21 55.24 0.57
CA LEU A 72 -11.50 56.46 0.94
C LEU A 72 -11.29 57.34 -0.28
N LEU A 73 -11.69 58.61 -0.20
CA LEU A 73 -11.56 59.60 -1.26
C LEU A 73 -10.50 60.61 -0.86
N TYR A 74 -9.55 60.88 -1.76
CA TYR A 74 -8.49 61.88 -1.58
C TYR A 74 -8.60 62.96 -2.62
N GLY A 75 -8.47 64.23 -2.22
CA GLY A 75 -8.44 65.36 -3.14
C GLY A 75 -7.19 65.38 -4.02
N THR A 76 -7.13 66.33 -4.95
CA THR A 76 -5.96 66.56 -5.82
C THR A 76 -4.69 66.93 -5.06
N ASP A 77 -4.81 67.39 -3.81
CA ASP A 77 -3.70 67.67 -2.89
C ASP A 77 -3.24 66.45 -2.07
N GLY A 78 -3.84 65.28 -2.31
CA GLY A 78 -3.52 64.02 -1.63
C GLY A 78 -4.06 63.88 -0.21
N LYS A 79 -4.88 64.83 0.29
CA LYS A 79 -5.53 64.76 1.61
C LYS A 79 -6.89 64.08 1.55
N LEU A 80 -7.27 63.42 2.65
CA LEU A 80 -8.56 62.74 2.77
C LEU A 80 -9.74 63.73 2.69
N ALA A 81 -10.61 63.52 1.72
CA ALA A 81 -11.84 64.28 1.48
C ALA A 81 -13.11 63.53 1.89
N GLY A 82 -13.07 62.20 2.04
CA GLY A 82 -14.21 61.40 2.51
C GLY A 82 -13.84 59.98 2.93
N LYS A 83 -14.52 59.45 3.95
CA LYS A 83 -14.43 58.06 4.43
C LYS A 83 -15.82 57.44 4.44
N TYR A 84 -15.99 56.30 3.78
CA TYR A 84 -17.24 55.55 3.72
C TYR A 84 -17.01 54.10 4.17
N ALA A 85 -17.30 53.80 5.43
CA ALA A 85 -17.37 52.43 5.91
C ALA A 85 -18.73 51.82 5.53
N LEU A 86 -18.73 50.63 4.93
CA LEU A 86 -19.93 50.06 4.33
C LEU A 86 -20.59 49.04 5.26
N SER A 87 -21.81 49.36 5.72
CA SER A 87 -22.75 48.41 6.33
C SER A 87 -23.45 47.57 5.25
N ASP A 88 -23.94 48.22 4.19
CA ASP A 88 -24.89 47.66 3.24
C ASP A 88 -24.24 47.43 1.86
N TYR A 89 -23.71 46.23 1.65
CA TYR A 89 -23.17 45.78 0.38
C TYR A 89 -23.54 44.31 0.13
N ALA A 90 -23.90 43.99 -1.11
CA ALA A 90 -24.16 42.61 -1.51
C ALA A 90 -22.85 41.92 -1.91
N THR A 91 -22.64 40.69 -1.46
CA THR A 91 -21.51 39.84 -1.88
C THR A 91 -22.00 38.67 -2.73
N THR A 92 -21.26 38.36 -3.81
CA THR A 92 -21.53 37.24 -4.71
C THR A 92 -20.23 36.52 -5.08
N ASP A 93 -20.33 35.26 -5.51
CA ASP A 93 -19.21 34.52 -6.12
C ASP A 93 -19.20 34.75 -7.63
N GLU A 94 -18.23 35.52 -8.10
CA GLU A 94 -18.02 35.82 -9.52
C GLU A 94 -17.17 34.71 -10.16
N LYS A 95 -17.65 34.13 -11.26
CA LYS A 95 -16.89 33.12 -12.02
C LYS A 95 -15.77 33.79 -12.80
N ARG A 96 -14.59 33.17 -12.81
CA ARG A 96 -13.41 33.65 -13.53
C ARG A 96 -13.06 32.68 -14.65
N GLU A 97 -13.84 32.70 -15.73
CA GLU A 97 -13.56 31.86 -16.89
C GLU A 97 -12.20 32.22 -17.51
N GLY A 98 -11.42 31.22 -17.91
CA GLY A 98 -10.02 31.39 -18.33
C GLY A 98 -9.01 31.63 -17.19
N SER A 99 -9.45 31.78 -15.94
CA SER A 99 -8.56 31.80 -14.78
C SER A 99 -8.01 30.40 -14.50
N ALA A 100 -6.72 30.21 -14.74
CA ALA A 100 -5.99 29.00 -14.34
C ALA A 100 -5.80 28.87 -12.81
N THR A 101 -6.43 29.74 -12.01
CA THR A 101 -5.81 30.24 -10.77
C THR A 101 -6.74 30.23 -9.56
N GLU A 102 -7.80 31.04 -9.61
CA GLU A 102 -8.99 30.96 -8.77
C GLU A 102 -10.20 31.00 -9.73
N GLN A 103 -11.01 29.94 -9.76
CA GLN A 103 -12.15 29.84 -10.69
C GLN A 103 -13.39 30.58 -10.20
N THR A 104 -13.48 30.82 -8.89
CA THR A 104 -14.42 31.76 -8.28
C THR A 104 -13.70 32.71 -7.33
N THR A 105 -14.18 33.96 -7.29
CA THR A 105 -13.72 34.98 -6.34
C THR A 105 -14.89 35.82 -5.88
N LYS A 106 -14.88 36.31 -4.63
CA LYS A 106 -15.94 37.23 -4.18
C LYS A 106 -15.93 38.54 -4.96
N ARG A 107 -17.13 39.10 -5.10
CA ARG A 107 -17.42 40.43 -5.64
C ARG A 107 -18.34 41.15 -4.66
N ALA A 108 -18.06 42.41 -4.38
CA ALA A 108 -18.92 43.28 -3.57
C ALA A 108 -19.55 44.37 -4.45
N THR A 109 -20.86 44.59 -4.31
CA THR A 109 -21.60 45.64 -5.03
C THR A 109 -22.44 46.47 -4.07
N PHE A 110 -22.36 47.79 -4.20
CA PHE A 110 -22.99 48.77 -3.30
C PHE A 110 -23.19 50.12 -4.00
N LYS A 111 -23.78 51.07 -3.28
CA LYS A 111 -23.95 52.46 -3.74
C LYS A 111 -23.38 53.43 -2.71
N LEU A 112 -22.80 54.53 -3.20
CA LEU A 112 -22.33 55.64 -2.38
C LEU A 112 -22.93 56.95 -2.89
N THR A 113 -23.19 57.89 -1.97
CA THR A 113 -23.41 59.30 -2.31
C THR A 113 -22.08 60.04 -2.18
N VAL A 114 -21.56 60.54 -3.30
CA VAL A 114 -20.24 61.17 -3.40
C VAL A 114 -20.41 62.60 -3.94
N PRO A 115 -19.91 63.64 -3.25
CA PRO A 115 -19.91 65.01 -3.78
C PRO A 115 -19.23 65.11 -5.14
N TYR A 116 -19.67 66.07 -5.96
CA TYR A 116 -18.99 66.38 -7.21
C TYR A 116 -17.59 66.94 -6.94
N GLY A 117 -16.59 66.50 -7.72
CA GLY A 117 -15.19 66.87 -7.51
C GLY A 117 -14.21 66.01 -8.29
N ARG A 118 -12.92 66.10 -7.95
CA ARG A 118 -11.85 65.25 -8.51
C ARG A 118 -11.12 64.52 -7.38
N TYR A 119 -11.08 63.19 -7.46
CA TYR A 119 -10.62 62.33 -6.37
C TYR A 119 -9.76 61.16 -6.84
N TYR A 120 -8.76 60.81 -6.04
CA TYR A 120 -8.20 59.45 -6.03
C TYR A 120 -9.04 58.62 -5.05
N ILE A 121 -9.61 57.51 -5.51
CA ILE A 121 -10.56 56.72 -4.71
C ILE A 121 -9.97 55.33 -4.46
N TYR A 122 -9.86 54.95 -3.19
CA TYR A 122 -9.27 53.69 -2.73
C TYR A 122 -10.31 52.80 -2.04
N ALA A 123 -10.11 51.49 -2.14
CA ALA A 123 -10.88 50.46 -1.44
C ALA A 123 -9.96 49.67 -0.50
N VAL A 124 -10.41 49.48 0.75
CA VAL A 124 -9.72 48.69 1.77
C VAL A 124 -10.69 47.65 2.32
N ALA A 125 -10.31 46.38 2.28
CA ALA A 125 -11.12 45.27 2.79
C ALA A 125 -10.48 44.56 3.98
N ASN A 126 -11.33 43.99 4.84
CA ASN A 126 -10.96 43.22 6.04
C ASN A 126 -10.15 44.02 7.08
N MET A 127 -10.48 45.31 7.23
CA MET A 127 -9.89 46.23 8.22
C MET A 127 -10.94 47.08 8.96
N GLY A 128 -12.21 46.66 8.95
CA GLY A 128 -13.31 47.36 9.60
C GLY A 128 -13.58 48.73 8.98
N ASP A 129 -13.88 49.72 9.82
CA ASP A 129 -14.15 51.11 9.41
C ASP A 129 -12.87 51.97 9.31
N LEU A 130 -11.70 51.42 9.67
CA LEU A 130 -10.41 52.11 9.82
C LEU A 130 -10.32 53.17 10.96
N ALA A 131 -11.18 53.14 11.99
CA ALA A 131 -11.10 54.07 13.12
C ALA A 131 -9.70 54.12 13.79
N SER A 132 -9.11 52.94 14.02
CA SER A 132 -7.76 52.78 14.61
C SER A 132 -6.62 53.36 13.77
N TYR A 133 -6.88 53.77 12.52
CA TYR A 133 -5.91 54.32 11.58
C TYR A 133 -6.25 55.76 11.17
N SER A 134 -7.14 56.43 11.90
CA SER A 134 -7.70 57.77 11.59
C SER A 134 -6.65 58.86 11.30
N ASP A 135 -5.47 58.81 11.92
CA ASP A 135 -4.33 59.68 11.58
C ASP A 135 -3.61 59.26 10.28
N SER A 136 -3.36 57.96 10.11
CA SER A 136 -2.65 57.41 8.94
C SER A 136 -3.43 57.64 7.65
N ILE A 137 -4.75 57.46 7.67
CA ILE A 137 -5.59 57.63 6.48
C ILE A 137 -5.74 59.09 6.02
N LYS A 138 -5.18 60.09 6.72
CA LYS A 138 -5.25 61.51 6.32
C LYS A 138 -4.56 61.79 4.97
N THR A 139 -3.64 60.93 4.52
CA THR A 139 -2.98 61.02 3.21
C THR A 139 -2.88 59.67 2.53
N VAL A 140 -2.78 59.66 1.19
CA VAL A 140 -2.54 58.43 0.40
C VAL A 140 -1.26 57.71 0.83
N ALA A 141 -0.20 58.45 1.16
CA ALA A 141 1.07 57.88 1.61
C ALA A 141 0.94 57.20 2.99
N GLY A 142 0.24 57.84 3.93
CA GLY A 142 -0.05 57.25 5.24
C GLY A 142 -0.95 56.02 5.15
N LEU A 143 -1.96 56.03 4.26
CA LEU A 143 -2.80 54.86 3.96
C LEU A 143 -1.97 53.67 3.44
N LYS A 144 -1.12 53.89 2.42
CA LYS A 144 -0.26 52.82 1.85
C LYS A 144 0.76 52.26 2.86
N ASN A 145 1.15 53.06 3.85
CA ASN A 145 2.10 52.71 4.91
C ASN A 145 1.44 52.15 6.19
N ILE A 146 0.12 51.90 6.23
CA ILE A 146 -0.48 51.18 7.37
C ILE A 146 0.16 49.78 7.45
N SER A 147 0.85 49.51 8.56
CA SER A 147 1.47 48.21 8.85
C SER A 147 0.55 47.38 9.75
N PHE A 148 0.51 46.07 9.51
CA PHE A 148 -0.21 45.10 10.34
C PHE A 148 0.61 43.83 10.53
N GLY A 149 0.53 43.25 11.73
CA GLY A 149 1.28 42.07 12.13
C GLY A 149 0.73 40.77 11.52
N TRP A 150 1.58 39.74 11.46
CA TRP A 150 1.19 38.40 11.04
C TRP A 150 0.51 37.65 12.18
N ASN A 151 -0.69 37.15 11.94
CA ASN A 151 -1.48 36.39 12.89
C ASN A 151 -1.34 34.88 12.64
N SER A 152 -0.34 34.26 13.27
CA SER A 152 -0.13 32.80 13.22
C SER A 152 -1.24 31.98 13.90
N ALA A 153 -2.04 32.58 14.79
CA ALA A 153 -3.09 31.88 15.53
C ALA A 153 -4.43 31.83 14.78
N ASN A 154 -4.67 32.75 13.85
CA ASN A 154 -5.82 32.75 12.95
C ASN A 154 -5.39 33.22 11.56
N ILE A 155 -5.10 32.25 10.69
CA ILE A 155 -4.62 32.51 9.32
C ILE A 155 -5.61 33.33 8.50
N GLY A 156 -6.92 33.15 8.71
CA GLY A 156 -7.97 33.93 8.04
C GLY A 156 -7.98 35.42 8.41
N ALA A 157 -7.38 35.79 9.55
CA ALA A 157 -7.23 37.19 9.95
C ALA A 157 -6.13 37.94 9.16
N ASN A 158 -5.34 37.26 8.32
CA ASN A 158 -4.32 37.88 7.45
C ASN A 158 -4.88 38.25 6.05
N GLY A 159 -6.21 38.39 5.95
CA GLY A 159 -6.94 38.66 4.71
C GLY A 159 -7.08 40.14 4.34
N GLN A 160 -6.22 41.04 4.84
CA GLN A 160 -6.25 42.48 4.51
C GLN A 160 -6.07 42.68 3.00
N MET A 161 -6.87 43.59 2.40
CA MET A 161 -6.80 43.85 0.96
C MET A 161 -6.86 45.34 0.64
N PHE A 162 -6.17 45.73 -0.43
CA PHE A 162 -6.03 47.11 -0.90
C PHE A 162 -6.22 47.21 -2.41
N GLY A 163 -6.82 48.31 -2.87
CA GLY A 163 -7.01 48.60 -4.29
C GLY A 163 -7.52 50.02 -4.51
N HIS A 164 -7.76 50.38 -5.77
CA HIS A 164 -8.28 51.68 -6.19
C HIS A 164 -9.33 51.55 -7.29
N PHE A 165 -10.15 52.59 -7.45
CA PHE A 165 -11.17 52.64 -8.48
C PHE A 165 -10.65 53.25 -9.77
N GLY A 166 -11.12 52.71 -10.90
CA GLY A 166 -10.82 53.19 -12.24
C GLY A 166 -11.93 52.84 -13.24
N SER A 167 -11.59 52.89 -14.53
CA SER A 167 -12.35 52.17 -15.56
C SER A 167 -12.13 50.65 -15.41
N SER A 168 -13.07 49.84 -15.89
CA SER A 168 -13.05 48.37 -15.81
C SER A 168 -11.73 47.73 -16.28
N ASP A 169 -11.07 48.37 -17.24
CA ASP A 169 -9.94 47.83 -17.98
C ASP A 169 -8.58 48.23 -17.35
N ALA A 170 -8.60 49.09 -16.32
CA ALA A 170 -7.41 49.69 -15.72
C ALA A 170 -6.64 48.72 -14.80
N LYS A 171 -5.50 48.22 -15.29
CA LYS A 171 -4.59 47.32 -14.54
C LYS A 171 -3.43 48.04 -13.83
N SER A 172 -3.57 49.34 -13.55
CA SER A 172 -2.56 50.18 -12.89
C SER A 172 -2.37 49.82 -11.42
N ASP A 173 -1.15 50.01 -10.89
CA ASP A 173 -0.85 49.98 -9.45
C ASP A 173 -1.02 51.36 -8.79
N GLU A 174 -1.13 52.42 -9.59
CA GLU A 174 -1.45 53.78 -9.16
C GLU A 174 -2.90 54.14 -9.48
N ALA A 175 -3.56 54.85 -8.57
CA ALA A 175 -4.95 55.27 -8.73
C ALA A 175 -5.07 56.40 -9.76
N PRO A 176 -5.98 56.32 -10.74
CA PRO A 176 -6.27 57.44 -11.62
C PRO A 176 -6.97 58.57 -10.84
N LEU A 177 -6.79 59.81 -11.27
CA LEU A 177 -7.60 60.94 -10.79
C LEU A 177 -8.97 60.87 -11.48
N LEU A 178 -9.99 60.43 -10.74
CA LEU A 178 -11.36 60.36 -11.23
C LEU A 178 -12.06 61.71 -11.09
N THR A 179 -12.88 62.08 -12.09
CA THR A 179 -13.79 63.23 -12.00
C THR A 179 -15.21 62.72 -11.76
N ILE A 180 -15.85 63.22 -10.70
CA ILE A 180 -17.23 62.92 -10.34
C ILE A 180 -18.06 64.18 -10.61
N ASN A 181 -18.93 64.15 -11.62
CA ASN A 181 -19.69 65.32 -12.08
C ASN A 181 -21.07 64.99 -12.69
N GLN A 182 -21.54 63.75 -12.56
CA GLN A 182 -22.83 63.28 -13.08
C GLN A 182 -23.69 62.70 -11.95
N LYS A 183 -25.02 62.85 -12.02
CA LYS A 183 -25.96 62.45 -10.95
C LYS A 183 -25.90 60.95 -10.59
N SER A 184 -25.51 60.11 -11.54
CA SER A 184 -25.27 58.68 -11.33
C SER A 184 -24.04 58.27 -12.12
N MET A 185 -23.15 57.49 -11.51
CA MET A 185 -21.92 57.00 -12.15
C MET A 185 -21.67 55.53 -11.77
N SER A 186 -20.86 54.82 -12.56
CA SER A 186 -20.44 53.45 -12.25
C SER A 186 -18.92 53.39 -12.15
N LEU A 187 -18.39 52.83 -11.06
CA LEU A 187 -16.95 52.67 -10.83
C LEU A 187 -16.59 51.21 -10.50
N HIS A 188 -15.40 50.80 -10.93
CA HIS A 188 -14.85 49.46 -10.69
C HIS A 188 -13.52 49.54 -9.96
N ALA A 189 -13.26 48.65 -9.00
CA ALA A 189 -11.97 48.53 -8.32
C ALA A 189 -11.49 47.08 -8.23
N TRP A 190 -10.20 46.88 -8.51
CA TRP A 190 -9.49 45.62 -8.29
C TRP A 190 -8.72 45.68 -6.97
N ILE A 191 -9.10 44.85 -6.00
CA ILE A 191 -8.36 44.71 -4.72
C ILE A 191 -7.40 43.51 -4.77
N ARG A 192 -6.27 43.65 -4.07
CA ARG A 192 -5.24 42.63 -3.86
C ARG A 192 -5.04 42.38 -2.38
N ARG A 193 -4.90 41.12 -1.98
CA ARG A 193 -4.50 40.72 -0.63
C ARG A 193 -3.08 41.19 -0.31
N ALA A 194 -2.79 41.44 0.97
CA ALA A 194 -1.43 41.67 1.47
C ALA A 194 -0.64 40.37 1.69
N ALA A 195 -1.35 39.25 1.84
CA ALA A 195 -0.78 37.91 1.95
C ALA A 195 -0.77 37.17 0.60
N SER A 196 0.11 36.18 0.51
CA SER A 196 0.24 35.18 -0.55
C SER A 196 0.19 33.77 0.05
N LYS A 197 0.14 32.74 -0.80
CA LYS A 197 0.12 31.33 -0.36
C LYS A 197 1.04 30.45 -1.21
N VAL A 198 1.60 29.38 -0.62
CA VAL A 198 2.50 28.46 -1.33
C VAL A 198 2.10 27.02 -1.11
N THR A 199 2.13 26.25 -2.19
CA THR A 199 1.76 24.84 -2.21
C THR A 199 2.89 23.98 -2.71
N VAL A 200 3.05 22.82 -2.07
CA VAL A 200 4.16 21.92 -2.29
C VAL A 200 3.62 20.54 -2.65
N ALA A 201 4.12 20.03 -3.77
CA ALA A 201 3.88 18.70 -4.30
C ALA A 201 5.23 18.00 -4.55
N TYR A 202 5.19 16.70 -4.82
CA TYR A 202 6.39 15.86 -4.94
C TYR A 202 6.35 14.98 -6.18
N ASP A 203 7.51 14.81 -6.83
CA ASP A 203 7.68 14.05 -8.06
C ASP A 203 8.99 13.24 -8.00
N GLY A 204 8.87 11.93 -7.85
CA GLY A 204 9.96 10.95 -7.87
C GLY A 204 10.04 10.14 -9.16
N SER A 205 9.50 10.63 -10.29
CA SER A 205 9.50 9.92 -11.57
C SER A 205 10.89 9.58 -12.10
N LEU A 206 11.92 10.30 -11.64
CA LEU A 206 13.33 10.07 -12.00
C LEU A 206 14.11 9.29 -10.93
N LEU A 207 13.45 8.71 -9.91
CA LEU A 207 14.13 7.89 -8.90
C LEU A 207 14.68 6.57 -9.49
N GLU A 208 15.78 6.08 -8.94
CA GLU A 208 16.27 4.72 -9.21
C GLU A 208 15.41 3.66 -8.49
N GLU A 209 15.49 2.41 -8.95
CA GLU A 209 14.84 1.30 -8.22
C GLU A 209 15.45 1.11 -6.83
N GLY A 210 14.64 0.72 -5.85
CA GLY A 210 15.04 0.52 -4.46
C GLY A 210 15.19 1.80 -3.63
N VAL A 211 14.86 2.98 -4.18
CA VAL A 211 14.89 4.26 -3.45
C VAL A 211 13.51 4.62 -2.91
N PHE A 212 13.48 5.01 -1.63
CA PHE A 212 12.31 5.46 -0.88
C PHE A 212 12.60 6.82 -0.22
N VAL A 213 11.69 7.78 -0.37
CA VAL A 213 11.74 9.07 0.34
C VAL A 213 10.46 9.25 1.14
N TYR A 214 10.56 9.18 2.46
CA TYR A 214 9.45 9.37 3.38
C TYR A 214 9.39 10.85 3.79
N ILE A 215 8.47 11.63 3.22
CA ILE A 215 8.31 13.03 3.62
C ILE A 215 7.71 13.07 5.02
N LYS A 216 8.35 13.78 5.96
CA LYS A 216 7.86 13.98 7.33
C LYS A 216 7.01 15.25 7.41
N SER A 217 7.53 16.35 6.86
CA SER A 217 6.91 17.67 6.96
C SER A 217 7.39 18.61 5.85
N VAL A 218 6.64 19.70 5.66
CA VAL A 218 7.12 20.87 4.91
C VAL A 218 6.66 22.16 5.58
N ARG A 219 7.59 23.11 5.75
CA ARG A 219 7.39 24.36 6.49
C ARG A 219 7.84 25.55 5.65
N ILE A 220 7.19 26.71 5.83
CA ILE A 220 7.65 27.98 5.28
C ILE A 220 8.43 28.70 6.36
N LYS A 221 9.58 29.24 5.97
CA LYS A 221 10.55 29.84 6.89
C LYS A 221 10.91 31.24 6.45
N ASP A 222 11.27 32.04 7.44
CA ASP A 222 11.63 33.44 7.30
C ASP A 222 10.53 34.24 6.58
N ILE A 223 9.31 34.19 7.12
CA ILE A 223 8.18 35.04 6.67
C ILE A 223 8.21 36.38 7.44
N PRO A 224 7.84 37.53 6.82
CA PRO A 224 7.80 38.81 7.52
C PRO A 224 6.80 38.84 8.68
N ARG A 225 7.20 39.44 9.82
CA ARG A 225 6.30 39.70 10.97
C ARG A 225 5.18 40.69 10.66
N SER A 226 5.34 41.53 9.64
CA SER A 226 4.35 42.52 9.25
C SER A 226 4.38 42.81 7.74
N CYS A 227 3.32 43.44 7.24
CA CYS A 227 3.20 43.90 5.86
C CYS A 227 2.61 45.31 5.83
N LEU A 228 3.02 46.11 4.84
CA LEU A 228 2.41 47.41 4.53
C LEU A 228 1.19 47.25 3.61
N LEU A 229 0.12 48.01 3.85
CA LEU A 229 -1.15 47.87 3.13
C LEU A 229 -1.03 48.02 1.60
N GLY A 230 -0.26 49.01 1.13
CA GLY A 230 -0.20 49.36 -0.30
C GLY A 230 1.19 49.71 -0.85
N ASN A 231 2.21 49.79 -0.01
CA ASN A 231 3.62 49.92 -0.43
C ASN A 231 4.34 48.57 -0.36
N LYS A 232 5.43 48.42 -1.14
CA LYS A 232 6.24 47.19 -1.16
C LYS A 232 6.80 46.88 0.22
N ASN A 233 6.88 45.59 0.53
CA ASN A 233 7.43 45.08 1.79
C ASN A 233 8.74 44.33 1.53
N THR A 234 9.84 44.80 2.12
CA THR A 234 11.19 44.20 2.02
C THR A 234 11.78 44.15 3.41
N VAL A 235 12.20 42.97 3.86
CA VAL A 235 12.84 42.79 5.17
C VAL A 235 14.36 42.88 5.03
N THR A 236 15.00 43.65 5.93
CA THR A 236 16.45 43.92 5.93
C THR A 236 17.15 43.53 7.24
N ASP A 237 16.46 42.86 8.15
CA ASP A 237 16.96 42.42 9.44
C ASP A 237 16.32 41.07 9.84
N LYS A 238 16.94 40.34 10.76
CA LYS A 238 16.50 38.98 11.12
C LYS A 238 15.38 38.96 12.17
N ASP A 239 15.28 40.01 12.99
CA ASP A 239 14.29 40.07 14.07
C ASP A 239 12.88 40.39 13.53
N SER A 240 12.79 41.09 12.39
CA SER A 240 11.56 41.30 11.61
C SER A 240 11.01 40.03 10.94
N LEU A 241 11.67 38.87 11.05
CA LEU A 241 11.24 37.60 10.47
C LEU A 241 10.65 36.64 11.52
N ILE A 242 9.71 35.81 11.09
CA ILE A 242 9.23 34.61 11.78
C ILE A 242 9.95 33.41 11.14
N THR A 243 10.88 32.82 11.88
CA THR A 243 11.72 31.70 11.40
C THR A 243 10.89 30.46 11.03
N ASP A 244 9.84 30.20 11.79
CA ASP A 244 8.94 29.05 11.59
C ASP A 244 7.50 29.54 11.38
N GLY A 245 7.06 29.56 10.11
CA GLY A 245 5.68 29.80 9.73
C GLY A 245 4.82 28.54 9.83
N GLU A 246 3.70 28.50 9.10
CA GLU A 246 2.88 27.29 8.99
C GLU A 246 3.70 26.09 8.48
N ALA A 247 3.25 24.88 8.85
CA ALA A 247 3.81 23.63 8.37
C ALA A 247 2.71 22.59 8.09
N ILE A 248 3.08 21.62 7.24
CA ILE A 248 2.38 20.34 7.06
C ILE A 248 3.17 19.25 7.79
N SER A 249 2.47 18.28 8.36
CA SER A 249 3.04 16.97 8.72
C SER A 249 2.33 15.83 7.97
N TYR A 250 3.09 14.79 7.61
CA TYR A 250 2.68 13.68 6.74
C TYR A 250 2.88 12.28 7.38
N GLY A 251 2.53 12.15 8.65
CA GLY A 251 2.68 10.94 9.48
C GLY A 251 2.72 11.33 10.95
N THR A 252 2.64 10.38 11.87
CA THR A 252 2.76 10.65 13.31
C THR A 252 4.23 10.60 13.73
N GLU A 253 4.64 11.47 14.65
CA GLU A 253 5.99 11.42 15.22
C GLU A 253 6.17 10.14 16.04
N GLY A 254 7.23 9.38 15.73
CA GLY A 254 7.52 8.07 16.34
C GLY A 254 6.97 6.85 15.58
N GLU A 255 6.18 7.03 14.52
CA GLU A 255 5.81 5.93 13.62
C GLU A 255 7.01 5.44 12.78
N ALA A 256 6.97 4.18 12.35
CA ALA A 256 8.02 3.58 11.54
C ALA A 256 7.90 3.97 10.05
N PHE A 257 9.04 4.15 9.38
CA PHE A 257 9.09 4.42 7.93
C PHE A 257 8.87 3.12 7.14
N ASP A 258 7.60 2.74 6.99
CA ASP A 258 7.17 1.51 6.31
C ASP A 258 6.09 1.74 5.23
N GLU A 259 5.50 0.66 4.73
CA GLU A 259 4.48 0.62 3.66
C GLU A 259 3.21 1.47 3.94
N ASN A 260 2.96 1.84 5.19
CA ASN A 260 1.79 2.62 5.62
C ASN A 260 2.06 4.13 5.65
N TRP A 261 3.32 4.58 5.52
CA TRP A 261 3.67 6.00 5.67
C TRP A 261 3.00 6.86 4.58
N PRO A 262 2.18 7.87 4.93
CA PRO A 262 1.29 8.55 3.96
C PRO A 262 1.99 9.13 2.73
N ALA A 263 3.14 9.78 2.94
CA ALA A 263 3.93 10.46 1.91
C ALA A 263 5.25 9.72 1.61
N CYS A 264 5.18 8.41 1.36
CA CYS A 264 6.31 7.64 0.83
C CYS A 264 6.38 7.77 -0.70
N ILE A 265 7.48 8.31 -1.20
CA ILE A 265 7.77 8.50 -2.64
C ILE A 265 8.75 7.42 -3.11
N THR A 266 8.41 6.74 -4.20
CA THR A 266 9.18 5.63 -4.79
C THR A 266 9.03 5.63 -6.32
N LYS A 267 9.90 4.93 -7.07
CA LYS A 267 9.81 4.91 -8.55
C LYS A 267 8.45 4.43 -9.09
N GLY A 268 7.83 3.43 -8.44
CA GLY A 268 6.51 2.87 -8.75
C GLY A 268 5.35 3.45 -7.93
N ARG A 269 5.58 4.52 -7.17
CA ARG A 269 4.56 5.46 -6.68
C ARG A 269 5.20 6.86 -6.58
N PRO A 270 5.47 7.52 -7.72
CA PRO A 270 6.38 8.66 -7.75
C PRO A 270 5.76 9.98 -7.30
N TYR A 271 4.44 10.10 -7.23
CA TYR A 271 3.79 11.40 -6.99
C TYR A 271 3.14 11.51 -5.62
N TYR A 272 3.19 12.72 -5.03
CA TYR A 272 2.33 13.06 -3.90
C TYR A 272 1.87 14.53 -3.97
N PRO A 273 0.56 14.83 -3.83
CA PRO A 273 -0.55 13.86 -3.73
C PRO A 273 -0.77 13.11 -5.06
N TYR A 274 -0.97 11.80 -4.91
CA TYR A 274 -1.10 10.82 -5.99
C TYR A 274 -2.53 10.77 -6.55
N ASP A 275 -2.69 10.49 -7.84
CA ASP A 275 -3.98 10.14 -8.44
C ASP A 275 -4.07 8.63 -8.72
N GLU A 276 -5.06 7.95 -8.14
CA GLU A 276 -5.15 6.49 -8.26
C GLU A 276 -5.70 6.04 -9.61
N ASN A 277 -6.27 6.95 -10.41
CA ASN A 277 -6.89 6.63 -11.70
C ASN A 277 -5.95 6.84 -12.90
N THR A 278 -4.89 7.63 -12.73
CA THR A 278 -4.03 8.11 -13.84
C THR A 278 -2.54 7.88 -13.63
N ASP A 279 -2.15 7.25 -12.51
CA ASP A 279 -0.75 7.03 -12.09
C ASP A 279 0.11 8.31 -12.24
N SER A 280 -0.48 9.43 -11.85
CA SER A 280 0.08 10.76 -12.07
C SER A 280 0.09 11.60 -10.79
N LEU A 281 0.77 12.73 -10.86
CA LEU A 281 0.53 13.81 -9.92
C LEU A 281 -0.93 14.24 -10.06
N SER A 282 -1.65 14.34 -8.94
CA SER A 282 -3.10 14.57 -8.99
C SER A 282 -3.45 15.91 -9.64
N VAL A 283 -4.59 15.96 -10.34
CA VAL A 283 -5.20 17.23 -10.78
C VAL A 283 -5.55 18.15 -9.59
N HIS A 284 -5.63 17.57 -8.38
CA HIS A 284 -5.75 18.29 -7.11
C HIS A 284 -4.44 18.37 -6.33
N ALA A 285 -3.31 17.94 -6.90
CA ALA A 285 -2.01 18.41 -6.47
C ALA A 285 -1.85 19.90 -6.79
N HIS A 286 -2.52 20.45 -7.83
CA HIS A 286 -2.43 21.86 -8.17
C HIS A 286 -3.75 22.59 -8.68
N SER A 287 -4.81 22.78 -7.87
CA SER A 287 -6.10 23.54 -8.08
C SER A 287 -6.41 24.64 -6.99
N GLN A 288 -7.64 25.18 -6.78
CA GLN A 288 -7.84 26.40 -5.94
C GLN A 288 -7.91 26.20 -4.41
N THR A 289 -8.57 25.15 -3.91
CA THR A 289 -8.93 24.88 -2.48
C THR A 289 -7.74 24.46 -1.58
N ALA A 290 -6.60 25.02 -1.93
CA ALA A 290 -5.24 24.71 -1.54
C ALA A 290 -4.99 24.63 -0.04
N GLN A 291 -4.81 23.45 0.53
CA GLN A 291 -3.86 23.45 1.64
C GLN A 291 -2.55 24.04 1.14
N ALA A 292 -2.19 25.19 1.69
CA ALA A 292 -1.08 26.06 1.30
C ALA A 292 -0.54 26.72 2.58
N LEU A 293 0.75 27.07 2.62
CA LEU A 293 1.29 27.90 3.69
C LEU A 293 1.05 29.35 3.31
N PHE A 294 0.44 30.15 4.18
CA PHE A 294 0.21 31.56 3.93
C PHE A 294 1.36 32.40 4.51
N PHE A 295 1.63 33.56 3.90
CA PHE A 295 2.72 34.46 4.29
C PHE A 295 2.50 35.89 3.77
N TYR A 296 3.21 36.86 4.36
CA TYR A 296 3.25 38.25 3.89
C TYR A 296 4.39 38.51 2.89
N GLU A 297 4.21 39.56 2.08
CA GLU A 297 5.14 39.93 1.02
C GLU A 297 6.58 40.17 1.50
N ASN A 298 7.55 39.63 0.75
CA ASN A 298 8.97 39.85 0.97
C ASN A 298 9.72 40.02 -0.36
N MET A 299 9.97 41.26 -0.75
CA MET A 299 10.59 41.62 -2.03
C MET A 299 12.12 41.75 -1.88
N GLN A 300 12.87 40.67 -2.10
CA GLN A 300 14.33 40.64 -2.01
C GLN A 300 15.04 40.94 -3.36
N GLY A 301 14.31 40.95 -4.48
CA GLY A 301 14.87 41.18 -5.82
C GLY A 301 15.51 39.95 -6.46
N ASP A 302 16.41 40.18 -7.42
CA ASP A 302 17.16 39.13 -8.12
C ASP A 302 18.55 38.92 -7.49
N GLY A 303 19.05 37.68 -7.54
CA GLY A 303 20.32 37.26 -6.96
C GLY A 303 21.03 36.17 -7.77
N GLU A 304 21.76 35.29 -7.09
CA GLU A 304 22.54 34.21 -7.73
C GLU A 304 21.66 33.10 -8.35
N ASN A 305 22.28 32.17 -9.07
CA ASN A 305 21.57 31.00 -9.58
C ASN A 305 21.28 30.01 -8.44
N LYS A 306 20.01 29.69 -8.26
CA LYS A 306 19.48 28.82 -7.20
C LYS A 306 19.61 27.32 -7.48
N ALA A 307 19.82 26.94 -8.75
CA ALA A 307 19.93 25.55 -9.15
C ALA A 307 21.25 24.94 -8.64
N GLN A 308 21.19 23.72 -8.08
CA GLN A 308 22.39 23.04 -7.59
C GLN A 308 23.10 22.26 -8.70
N ASP A 309 24.20 22.81 -9.23
CA ASP A 309 25.17 22.05 -10.01
C ASP A 309 26.36 21.61 -9.12
N LYS A 310 26.94 20.44 -9.42
CA LYS A 310 27.95 19.73 -8.61
C LYS A 310 29.31 20.44 -8.50
N ASN A 311 29.46 21.59 -9.15
CA ASN A 311 30.66 22.41 -9.15
C ASN A 311 30.45 23.77 -8.44
N LEU A 312 29.29 24.00 -7.81
CA LEU A 312 29.00 25.24 -7.09
C LEU A 312 29.39 25.14 -5.61
N GLU A 313 29.99 26.20 -5.09
CA GLU A 313 30.33 26.38 -3.69
C GLU A 313 29.07 26.60 -2.84
N TYR A 314 28.95 25.93 -1.69
CA TYR A 314 27.80 26.08 -0.80
C TYR A 314 27.72 27.51 -0.25
N LYS A 315 26.54 28.13 -0.39
CA LYS A 315 26.23 29.47 0.12
C LYS A 315 24.97 29.40 0.97
N GLU A 316 25.00 29.96 2.18
CA GLU A 316 23.82 29.98 3.05
C GLU A 316 22.71 30.81 2.39
N LYS A 317 21.55 30.18 2.14
CA LYS A 317 20.36 30.79 1.52
C LYS A 317 20.66 31.54 0.22
N ASP A 318 21.56 31.04 -0.61
CA ASP A 318 21.93 31.63 -1.90
C ASP A 318 22.40 33.10 -1.81
N ASN A 319 23.05 33.49 -0.70
CA ASN A 319 23.39 34.88 -0.35
C ASN A 319 22.19 35.83 -0.13
N MET A 320 20.97 35.29 0.07
CA MET A 320 19.74 36.03 0.37
C MET A 320 19.27 35.79 1.83
N PRO A 321 19.96 36.37 2.84
CA PRO A 321 19.77 36.02 4.26
C PRO A 321 18.37 36.32 4.79
N TYR A 322 17.65 37.30 4.23
CA TYR A 322 16.28 37.65 4.64
C TYR A 322 15.20 37.08 3.71
N GLY A 323 15.57 36.27 2.71
CA GLY A 323 14.61 35.65 1.79
C GLY A 323 13.75 34.57 2.44
N THR A 324 12.47 34.57 2.09
CA THR A 324 11.48 33.57 2.52
C THR A 324 11.70 32.27 1.75
N TYR A 325 11.61 31.11 2.41
CA TYR A 325 11.90 29.82 1.79
C TYR A 325 11.02 28.67 2.29
N ILE A 326 11.05 27.57 1.55
CA ILE A 326 10.41 26.30 1.91
C ILE A 326 11.48 25.33 2.40
N GLU A 327 11.24 24.69 3.54
CA GLU A 327 12.03 23.56 4.04
C GLU A 327 11.16 22.29 4.05
N VAL A 328 11.57 21.27 3.30
CA VAL A 328 10.97 19.92 3.32
C VAL A 328 11.88 19.02 4.15
N GLN A 329 11.33 18.35 5.16
CA GLN A 329 12.06 17.39 5.99
C GLN A 329 11.55 15.97 5.71
N GLY A 330 12.46 15.01 5.61
CA GLY A 330 12.16 13.63 5.25
C GLY A 330 13.07 12.59 5.91
N TYR A 331 12.86 11.33 5.54
CA TYR A 331 13.77 10.22 5.79
C TYR A 331 14.03 9.50 4.46
N TYR A 332 15.30 9.36 4.11
CA TYR A 332 15.76 8.64 2.93
C TYR A 332 16.08 7.18 3.30
N ARG A 333 15.71 6.24 2.43
CA ARG A 333 16.08 4.82 2.52
C ARG A 333 16.35 4.29 1.13
N SER A 334 17.51 3.67 0.91
CA SER A 334 17.86 3.00 -0.34
C SER A 334 18.33 1.58 -0.09
N ILE A 335 17.70 0.64 -0.80
CA ILE A 335 18.09 -0.77 -0.87
C ILE A 335 18.81 -1.10 -2.20
N ASN A 336 19.09 -0.09 -3.02
CA ASN A 336 19.77 -0.23 -4.30
C ASN A 336 21.25 -0.61 -4.09
N PRO A 337 21.78 -1.66 -4.74
CA PRO A 337 23.16 -2.13 -4.54
C PRO A 337 24.23 -1.13 -4.97
N GLU A 338 23.94 -0.18 -5.87
CA GLU A 338 24.88 0.90 -6.23
C GLU A 338 25.02 1.95 -5.12
N ARG A 339 23.99 2.11 -4.27
CA ARG A 339 23.97 3.11 -3.19
C ARG A 339 23.02 2.71 -2.06
N VAL A 340 23.41 1.70 -1.30
CA VAL A 340 22.78 1.36 -0.01
C VAL A 340 23.01 2.50 0.98
N GLY A 341 21.97 2.88 1.74
CA GLY A 341 22.06 3.87 2.81
C GLY A 341 20.69 4.36 3.29
N SER A 342 20.65 4.97 4.47
CA SER A 342 19.41 5.52 5.05
C SER A 342 19.72 6.60 6.09
N GLY A 343 18.87 7.62 6.21
CA GLY A 343 19.07 8.71 7.17
C GLY A 343 18.01 9.81 7.06
N PRO A 344 18.01 10.80 7.97
CA PRO A 344 17.24 12.03 7.76
C PRO A 344 17.72 12.75 6.48
N ILE A 345 16.84 13.52 5.85
CA ILE A 345 17.17 14.35 4.69
C ILE A 345 16.33 15.63 4.72
N VAL A 346 16.93 16.75 4.30
CA VAL A 346 16.27 18.07 4.27
C VAL A 346 16.53 18.71 2.91
N TYR A 347 15.50 19.32 2.32
CA TYR A 347 15.56 20.05 1.05
C TYR A 347 15.11 21.50 1.29
N ARG A 348 15.81 22.50 0.73
CA ARG A 348 15.47 23.93 0.90
C ARG A 348 15.33 24.68 -0.42
N PHE A 349 14.21 25.38 -0.61
CA PHE A 349 13.88 26.15 -1.81
C PHE A 349 13.57 27.62 -1.47
N MET A 350 14.42 28.54 -1.93
CA MET A 350 14.26 29.99 -1.78
C MET A 350 13.15 30.54 -2.70
N LEU A 351 12.08 31.06 -2.08
CA LEU A 351 10.83 31.38 -2.76
C LEU A 351 10.96 32.63 -3.66
N GLY A 352 10.31 32.60 -4.83
CA GLY A 352 10.19 33.75 -5.71
C GLY A 352 9.61 33.37 -7.07
N LYS A 353 9.58 34.31 -8.02
CA LYS A 353 8.79 34.19 -9.27
C LYS A 353 9.38 33.22 -10.29
N ASN A 354 10.62 32.76 -10.10
CA ASN A 354 11.25 31.74 -10.92
C ASN A 354 12.08 30.78 -10.04
N THR A 355 12.45 29.65 -10.64
CA THR A 355 13.31 28.62 -10.02
C THR A 355 14.81 28.93 -10.16
N SER A 356 15.19 30.10 -10.69
CA SER A 356 16.57 30.38 -11.12
C SER A 356 17.25 31.51 -10.35
N THR A 357 16.63 32.68 -10.19
CA THR A 357 17.34 33.92 -9.78
C THR A 357 16.51 34.97 -9.05
N ASN A 358 15.17 34.89 -9.07
CA ASN A 358 14.30 35.90 -8.46
C ASN A 358 13.80 35.44 -7.08
N TYR A 359 13.99 36.28 -6.05
CA TYR A 359 13.67 36.01 -4.65
C TYR A 359 12.48 36.85 -4.14
N ASP A 360 11.65 37.37 -5.05
CA ASP A 360 10.47 38.16 -4.71
C ASP A 360 9.28 37.29 -4.33
N ALA A 361 8.96 37.23 -3.04
CA ALA A 361 7.75 36.65 -2.51
C ALA A 361 6.60 37.70 -2.50
N GLU A 362 6.16 38.16 -3.68
CA GLU A 362 5.14 39.23 -3.86
C GLU A 362 3.74 38.85 -3.32
N ARG A 363 2.95 39.85 -2.87
CA ARG A 363 1.55 39.71 -2.37
C ARG A 363 0.52 39.27 -3.42
N ASN A 364 -0.57 38.64 -2.97
CA ASN A 364 -1.67 38.16 -3.82
C ASN A 364 -1.23 37.19 -4.95
N PHE A 365 -0.15 36.44 -4.72
CA PHE A 365 0.27 35.32 -5.54
C PHE A 365 -0.05 33.98 -4.85
N HIS A 366 -0.14 32.94 -5.66
CA HIS A 366 -0.03 31.56 -5.18
C HIS A 366 1.22 30.98 -5.84
N TYR A 367 2.13 30.46 -5.04
CA TYR A 367 3.36 29.82 -5.53
C TYR A 367 3.16 28.30 -5.63
N LYS A 368 3.37 27.76 -6.83
CA LYS A 368 3.46 26.32 -7.09
C LYS A 368 4.90 25.87 -6.93
N LEU A 369 5.12 24.92 -6.03
CA LEU A 369 6.39 24.21 -5.91
C LEU A 369 6.13 22.71 -6.08
N THR A 370 6.88 22.08 -6.97
CA THR A 370 6.97 20.62 -7.08
C THR A 370 8.43 20.25 -6.83
N LEU A 371 8.71 19.59 -5.71
CA LEU A 371 10.05 19.06 -5.43
C LEU A 371 10.24 17.79 -6.26
N LYS A 372 11.16 17.86 -7.25
CA LYS A 372 11.43 16.75 -8.17
C LYS A 372 12.69 15.99 -7.75
N PHE A 373 12.50 14.79 -7.21
CA PHE A 373 13.61 13.89 -6.86
C PHE A 373 14.21 13.26 -8.10
N ASN A 374 15.52 13.17 -8.11
CA ASN A 374 16.30 12.68 -9.24
C ASN A 374 17.28 11.60 -8.74
N ARG A 375 17.36 10.51 -9.49
CA ARG A 375 18.17 9.31 -9.24
C ARG A 375 18.07 8.77 -7.80
N PHE A 376 19.06 9.02 -6.96
CA PHE A 376 19.12 8.54 -5.57
C PHE A 376 18.53 9.55 -4.56
N ALA A 377 17.57 10.38 -5.01
CA ALA A 377 16.94 11.50 -4.29
C ALA A 377 17.90 12.65 -3.87
N ASN A 378 19.16 12.36 -3.54
CA ASN A 378 20.19 13.35 -3.22
C ASN A 378 20.68 14.17 -4.42
N ASP A 379 20.20 13.88 -5.63
CA ASP A 379 20.54 14.54 -6.88
C ASP A 379 19.36 15.41 -7.39
N ALA A 380 18.35 15.59 -6.52
CA ALA A 380 17.22 16.49 -6.74
C ALA A 380 17.73 17.94 -6.86
N ASP A 381 17.05 18.73 -7.66
CA ASP A 381 17.33 20.16 -7.70
C ASP A 381 16.95 20.77 -6.34
N TRP A 382 17.85 21.60 -5.80
CA TRP A 382 17.79 22.39 -4.56
C TRP A 382 18.27 21.79 -3.22
N HIS A 383 19.07 22.61 -2.53
CA HIS A 383 19.97 22.35 -1.40
C HIS A 383 19.61 21.19 -0.44
N ILE A 384 20.52 20.21 -0.40
CA ILE A 384 20.45 18.98 0.41
C ILE A 384 21.65 18.86 1.36
N ASP A 385 21.38 18.91 2.67
CA ASP A 385 22.34 18.43 3.67
C ASP A 385 22.18 16.90 3.81
N TYR A 386 23.23 16.14 3.47
CA TYR A 386 23.31 14.69 3.71
C TYR A 386 24.74 14.29 4.09
N GLU A 387 24.97 14.15 5.38
CA GLU A 387 26.20 13.59 5.93
C GLU A 387 26.08 12.06 6.03
N GLU A 388 27.02 11.32 5.45
CA GLU A 388 27.21 9.90 5.78
C GLU A 388 28.11 9.81 7.02
N GLU A 389 27.67 9.10 8.07
CA GLU A 389 28.54 8.74 9.18
C GLU A 389 29.71 7.88 8.65
N THR A 390 30.95 8.22 9.03
CA THR A 390 32.15 7.46 8.65
C THR A 390 33.06 7.24 9.86
N PRO A 391 33.69 6.05 9.98
CA PRO A 391 33.44 4.80 9.26
C PRO A 391 32.20 4.08 9.83
N ASP A 392 31.40 3.48 8.94
CA ASP A 392 30.12 2.83 9.30
C ASP A 392 29.85 1.58 8.44
N ILE A 393 29.01 0.69 8.96
CA ILE A 393 28.39 -0.41 8.20
C ILE A 393 26.97 0.02 7.79
N GLN A 394 26.78 0.26 6.49
CA GLN A 394 25.50 0.64 5.91
C GLN A 394 24.83 -0.60 5.30
N VAL A 395 23.62 -0.92 5.76
CA VAL A 395 22.88 -2.15 5.40
C VAL A 395 21.37 -1.84 5.37
N PRO A 396 20.58 -2.41 4.44
CA PRO A 396 19.14 -2.20 4.39
C PRO A 396 18.46 -2.61 5.70
N ASN A 397 17.66 -1.71 6.27
CA ASN A 397 16.95 -1.94 7.53
C ASN A 397 15.55 -1.28 7.47
N PRO A 398 14.45 -2.06 7.48
CA PRO A 398 14.41 -3.51 7.35
C PRO A 398 14.81 -4.01 5.96
N TYR A 399 15.06 -5.31 5.84
CA TYR A 399 15.12 -6.03 4.57
C TYR A 399 14.23 -7.27 4.62
N TYR A 400 13.79 -7.78 3.46
CA TYR A 400 12.77 -8.83 3.39
C TYR A 400 13.33 -10.17 2.96
N ILE A 401 12.79 -11.25 3.53
CA ILE A 401 12.99 -12.63 3.04
C ILE A 401 11.63 -13.30 2.74
N SER A 402 11.64 -14.26 1.83
CA SER A 402 10.44 -15.00 1.40
C SER A 402 9.66 -15.61 2.56
N TYR A 403 8.34 -15.70 2.41
CA TYR A 403 7.48 -16.43 3.35
C TYR A 403 7.65 -17.95 3.23
N LEU A 404 8.16 -18.42 2.09
CA LEU A 404 8.42 -19.82 1.77
C LEU A 404 9.65 -20.38 2.51
N TYR A 405 9.63 -21.66 2.85
CA TYR A 405 10.77 -22.42 3.39
C TYR A 405 11.89 -22.63 2.35
N ASN A 406 13.12 -22.90 2.81
CA ASN A 406 14.31 -23.20 1.99
C ASN A 406 14.60 -22.21 0.85
N HIS A 407 14.14 -20.96 0.97
CA HIS A 407 14.37 -19.89 0.00
C HIS A 407 15.48 -18.96 0.48
N GLY A 408 16.34 -18.53 -0.45
CA GLY A 408 17.43 -17.59 -0.19
C GLY A 408 17.10 -16.16 -0.61
N MET A 409 17.72 -15.19 0.08
CA MET A 409 17.84 -13.80 -0.35
C MET A 409 19.32 -13.38 -0.39
N MET A 410 19.63 -12.32 -1.14
CA MET A 410 20.91 -11.62 -1.06
C MET A 410 20.71 -10.26 -0.38
N LEU A 411 21.38 -10.04 0.75
CA LEU A 411 21.41 -8.77 1.48
C LEU A 411 22.67 -8.00 1.05
N PRO A 412 22.56 -6.81 0.43
CA PRO A 412 23.72 -5.97 0.17
C PRO A 412 24.17 -5.27 1.46
N LEU A 413 25.47 -5.16 1.68
CA LEU A 413 26.08 -4.52 2.84
C LEU A 413 27.31 -3.72 2.41
N LYS A 414 27.34 -2.43 2.75
CA LYS A 414 28.43 -1.50 2.48
C LYS A 414 29.20 -1.23 3.78
N ILE A 415 30.53 -1.23 3.71
CA ILE A 415 31.39 -0.72 4.79
C ILE A 415 32.17 0.46 4.22
N ASN A 416 32.00 1.64 4.81
CA ASN A 416 32.90 2.76 4.57
C ASN A 416 33.99 2.71 5.65
N SER A 417 35.25 2.53 5.24
CA SER A 417 36.36 2.28 6.16
C SER A 417 37.21 3.51 6.49
N GLU A 418 36.89 4.71 5.98
CA GLU A 418 37.62 5.94 6.32
C GLU A 418 39.16 5.80 6.13
N GLY A 419 39.59 5.29 4.97
CA GLY A 419 41.01 4.99 4.68
C GLY A 419 41.61 3.78 5.42
N HIS A 420 40.91 3.18 6.38
CA HIS A 420 41.37 2.00 7.11
C HIS A 420 41.19 0.71 6.29
N GLU A 421 41.95 -0.32 6.60
CA GLU A 421 41.88 -1.64 5.96
C GLU A 421 40.89 -2.56 6.69
N LEU A 422 39.97 -3.19 5.97
CA LEU A 422 39.11 -4.23 6.55
C LEU A 422 39.94 -5.48 6.90
N VAL A 423 39.91 -5.92 8.16
CA VAL A 423 40.58 -7.14 8.65
C VAL A 423 39.59 -8.31 8.73
N SER A 424 38.37 -8.07 9.22
CA SER A 424 37.33 -9.10 9.31
C SER A 424 35.91 -8.56 9.20
N LEU A 425 34.99 -9.44 8.78
CA LEU A 425 33.54 -9.23 8.79
C LEU A 425 32.86 -10.54 9.20
N GLN A 426 32.03 -10.48 10.23
CA GLN A 426 31.18 -11.57 10.70
C GLN A 426 29.72 -11.11 10.86
N ALA A 427 28.80 -12.07 10.78
CA ALA A 427 27.40 -11.87 11.13
C ALA A 427 26.91 -12.95 12.11
N VAL A 428 26.08 -12.51 13.05
CA VAL A 428 25.43 -13.33 14.08
C VAL A 428 23.94 -13.02 14.09
N ILE A 429 23.10 -14.06 14.14
CA ILE A 429 21.67 -13.91 14.42
C ILE A 429 21.51 -13.61 15.92
N ASP A 430 21.19 -12.36 16.22
CA ASP A 430 21.01 -11.81 17.58
C ASP A 430 19.63 -12.20 18.15
N SER A 431 18.58 -12.08 17.32
CA SER A 431 17.25 -12.59 17.61
C SER A 431 16.56 -13.14 16.36
N ASN A 432 15.64 -14.09 16.53
CA ASN A 432 14.96 -14.78 15.43
C ASN A 432 13.61 -15.28 15.95
N ALA A 433 12.61 -14.39 16.00
CA ALA A 433 11.34 -14.70 16.62
C ALA A 433 10.56 -15.73 15.80
N TRP A 434 10.04 -16.75 16.47
CA TRP A 434 8.96 -17.59 15.94
C TRP A 434 7.68 -16.77 15.71
N ALA A 435 7.46 -15.75 16.55
CA ALA A 435 6.23 -15.01 16.68
C ALA A 435 5.91 -14.06 15.48
N PRO A 436 4.63 -13.74 15.28
CA PRO A 436 4.17 -12.67 14.38
C PRO A 436 4.57 -11.30 14.94
N HIS A 437 5.41 -10.59 14.19
CA HIS A 437 5.88 -9.25 14.57
C HIS A 437 4.75 -8.20 14.42
N ASN A 438 4.64 -7.32 15.42
CA ASN A 438 3.60 -6.28 15.54
C ASN A 438 2.15 -6.82 15.39
N ALA A 439 1.87 -7.98 15.98
CA ALA A 439 0.51 -8.49 16.10
C ALA A 439 -0.39 -7.49 16.87
N ILE A 440 -1.62 -7.25 16.37
CA ILE A 440 -2.56 -6.31 17.00
C ILE A 440 -3.01 -6.90 18.34
N LYS A 441 -2.91 -6.12 19.42
CA LYS A 441 -3.40 -6.51 20.75
C LYS A 441 -4.90 -6.81 20.68
N ASN A 442 -5.30 -7.99 21.16
CA ASN A 442 -6.64 -8.59 21.03
C ASN A 442 -7.07 -8.96 19.59
N GLY A 443 -6.22 -8.77 18.57
CA GLY A 443 -6.48 -9.11 17.17
C GLY A 443 -5.87 -10.45 16.70
N LEU A 444 -4.97 -11.05 17.49
CA LEU A 444 -4.48 -12.42 17.33
C LEU A 444 -4.04 -12.98 18.70
N ASP A 445 -4.29 -14.26 18.96
CA ASP A 445 -3.86 -14.98 20.17
C ASP A 445 -3.05 -16.22 19.79
N TYR A 446 -1.72 -16.13 19.93
CA TYR A 446 -0.76 -16.99 19.21
C TYR A 446 0.30 -17.68 20.08
N ARG A 447 0.05 -17.83 21.39
CA ARG A 447 1.06 -18.21 22.42
C ARG A 447 2.11 -17.11 22.67
N GLN A 448 1.66 -15.86 22.77
CA GLN A 448 2.49 -14.66 23.03
C GLN A 448 3.38 -14.73 24.29
N GLN A 449 3.11 -15.66 25.22
CA GLN A 449 3.92 -15.89 26.42
C GLN A 449 5.33 -16.44 26.10
N LEU A 450 5.55 -16.98 24.90
CA LEU A 450 6.86 -17.47 24.43
C LEU A 450 7.62 -16.44 23.57
N ASP A 451 7.10 -15.21 23.44
CA ASP A 451 7.66 -14.17 22.58
C ASP A 451 8.45 -13.13 23.40
N PRO A 452 9.79 -13.00 23.22
CA PRO A 452 10.59 -12.01 23.94
C PRO A 452 10.26 -10.54 23.58
N GLU A 453 9.64 -10.26 22.41
CA GLU A 453 9.24 -8.89 22.06
C GLU A 453 7.96 -8.45 22.77
N VAL A 454 7.17 -9.39 23.30
CA VAL A 454 5.87 -9.14 23.96
C VAL A 454 5.88 -9.51 25.45
N THR A 455 6.68 -10.50 25.85
CA THR A 455 6.79 -11.01 27.22
C THR A 455 8.22 -10.80 27.75
N PRO A 456 8.48 -9.74 28.53
CA PRO A 456 9.79 -9.46 29.09
C PRO A 456 10.33 -10.64 29.91
N GLY A 457 11.55 -11.09 29.58
CA GLY A 457 12.19 -12.24 30.22
C GLY A 457 11.86 -13.60 29.58
N ALA A 458 11.04 -13.67 28.53
CA ALA A 458 10.91 -14.89 27.74
C ALA A 458 12.23 -15.22 27.00
N PRO A 459 12.63 -16.50 26.86
CA PRO A 459 13.86 -16.87 26.17
C PRO A 459 13.84 -16.55 24.66
N VAL A 460 14.93 -15.99 24.13
CA VAL A 460 15.03 -15.56 22.72
C VAL A 460 15.07 -16.74 21.73
N ASN A 461 15.61 -17.89 22.15
CA ASN A 461 15.59 -19.19 21.45
C ASN A 461 15.72 -19.10 19.91
N PRO A 462 16.79 -18.50 19.35
CA PRO A 462 16.89 -18.21 17.91
C PRO A 462 16.87 -19.47 17.02
N TRP A 463 17.12 -20.64 17.59
CA TRP A 463 16.96 -21.95 16.97
C TRP A 463 15.50 -22.38 16.71
N ASN A 464 14.51 -21.65 17.23
CA ASN A 464 13.09 -21.83 16.92
C ASN A 464 12.55 -20.81 15.89
N GLY A 465 13.38 -19.87 15.42
CA GLY A 465 13.02 -18.86 14.42
C GLY A 465 13.23 -19.29 12.97
N PHE A 466 12.86 -18.41 12.02
CA PHE A 466 12.81 -18.73 10.59
C PHE A 466 14.15 -18.59 9.85
N LEU A 467 15.01 -17.67 10.29
CA LEU A 467 16.21 -17.26 9.56
C LEU A 467 17.40 -18.21 9.78
N SER A 468 18.28 -18.31 8.79
CA SER A 468 19.64 -18.87 8.91
C SER A 468 20.62 -18.15 7.97
N LEU A 469 21.90 -18.08 8.36
CA LEU A 469 23.00 -17.55 7.55
C LEU A 469 23.64 -18.62 6.62
N ARG A 470 23.10 -19.85 6.63
CA ARG A 470 23.60 -21.02 5.90
C ARG A 470 22.45 -21.78 5.25
N LYS A 471 22.60 -22.12 3.96
CA LYS A 471 21.57 -22.72 3.12
C LYS A 471 21.00 -24.02 3.70
N THR A 472 19.68 -24.16 3.66
CA THR A 472 18.95 -25.34 4.16
C THR A 472 18.24 -26.02 2.98
N ASN A 473 18.39 -27.34 2.87
CA ASN A 473 17.78 -28.15 1.80
C ASN A 473 16.65 -29.09 2.31
N LEU A 474 16.58 -29.36 3.62
CA LEU A 474 15.60 -30.29 4.20
C LEU A 474 14.20 -29.68 4.25
N THR A 475 13.17 -30.40 3.80
CA THR A 475 11.76 -29.97 3.94
C THR A 475 11.24 -30.21 5.37
N VAL A 476 11.73 -31.26 6.04
CA VAL A 476 11.41 -31.62 7.44
C VAL A 476 12.71 -31.95 8.18
N ILE A 477 12.87 -31.54 9.43
CA ILE A 477 14.03 -31.92 10.25
C ILE A 477 13.72 -33.25 10.99
N PRO A 478 14.59 -34.28 10.90
CA PRO A 478 14.39 -35.56 11.59
C PRO A 478 14.21 -35.42 13.11
N SER A 479 13.36 -36.26 13.70
CA SER A 479 13.07 -36.29 15.13
C SER A 479 14.18 -36.89 16.02
N SER A 480 15.35 -37.18 15.45
CA SER A 480 16.52 -37.76 16.13
C SER A 480 17.46 -36.72 16.77
N THR A 481 17.05 -35.45 16.84
CA THR A 481 17.82 -34.31 17.37
C THR A 481 16.88 -33.31 18.05
N THR A 482 17.36 -32.14 18.46
CA THR A 482 16.53 -31.00 18.90
C THR A 482 16.71 -29.81 17.96
N ASN A 483 15.77 -28.85 17.96
CA ASN A 483 15.89 -27.63 17.15
C ASN A 483 17.19 -26.86 17.46
N GLU A 484 17.59 -26.84 18.74
CA GLU A 484 18.82 -26.21 19.23
C GLU A 484 20.08 -26.96 18.80
N ALA A 485 20.14 -28.27 19.03
CA ALA A 485 21.29 -29.10 18.66
C ALA A 485 21.55 -29.00 17.15
N TYR A 486 20.54 -29.23 16.32
CA TYR A 486 20.64 -29.07 14.86
C TYR A 486 21.09 -27.67 14.44
N TYR A 487 20.57 -26.61 15.08
CA TYR A 487 20.93 -25.22 14.77
C TYR A 487 22.40 -24.93 15.08
N ASN A 488 22.90 -25.40 16.22
CA ASN A 488 24.28 -25.20 16.68
C ASN A 488 25.28 -26.07 15.90
N GLU A 489 25.02 -27.37 15.76
CA GLU A 489 25.84 -28.32 14.98
C GLU A 489 26.05 -27.86 13.53
N ASN A 490 25.02 -27.28 12.92
CA ASN A 490 25.05 -26.76 11.55
C ASN A 490 25.44 -25.27 11.47
N ASN A 491 25.89 -24.64 12.57
CA ASN A 491 26.28 -23.22 12.64
C ASN A 491 25.23 -22.23 12.05
N ARG A 492 23.94 -22.55 12.16
CA ARG A 492 22.86 -21.88 11.41
C ARG A 492 22.71 -20.39 11.72
N GLY A 493 23.15 -19.95 12.90
CA GLY A 493 23.13 -18.55 13.34
C GLY A 493 24.40 -17.74 13.09
N ASN A 494 25.50 -18.36 12.64
CA ASN A 494 26.83 -17.73 12.66
C ASN A 494 27.58 -17.90 11.33
N ARG A 495 28.08 -16.80 10.77
CA ARG A 495 28.93 -16.83 9.57
C ARG A 495 30.00 -15.74 9.57
N VAL A 496 31.25 -16.16 9.35
CA VAL A 496 32.37 -15.28 9.00
C VAL A 496 32.42 -15.19 7.49
N TYR A 497 32.54 -13.97 6.96
CA TYR A 497 32.61 -13.70 5.51
C TYR A 497 33.99 -13.23 5.08
N TYR A 498 34.68 -12.50 5.96
CA TYR A 498 36.01 -11.96 5.69
C TYR A 498 36.89 -12.11 6.93
N LYS A 499 38.14 -12.51 6.74
CA LYS A 499 39.13 -12.68 7.80
C LYS A 499 40.55 -12.59 7.24
N ASP A 500 41.48 -12.00 7.99
CA ASP A 500 42.91 -11.96 7.69
C ASP A 500 43.22 -11.46 6.25
N GLY A 501 42.45 -10.47 5.79
CA GLY A 501 42.57 -9.88 4.45
C GLY A 501 41.96 -10.70 3.30
N LYS A 502 41.14 -11.72 3.58
CA LYS A 502 40.58 -12.66 2.57
C LYS A 502 39.11 -13.00 2.82
N LEU A 503 38.42 -13.40 1.76
CA LEU A 503 37.08 -14.00 1.85
C LEU A 503 37.18 -15.42 2.42
N VAL A 504 36.18 -15.84 3.19
CA VAL A 504 36.08 -17.18 3.81
C VAL A 504 34.94 -17.96 3.16
N ASP A 505 35.25 -19.03 2.44
CA ASP A 505 34.27 -19.96 1.83
C ASP A 505 33.23 -19.27 0.90
N ALA A 506 33.70 -18.34 0.06
CA ALA A 506 32.87 -17.55 -0.86
C ALA A 506 32.04 -18.38 -1.84
N ASP A 507 32.61 -19.45 -2.39
CA ASP A 507 32.02 -20.30 -3.44
C ASP A 507 31.35 -21.59 -2.90
N ASN A 508 31.20 -21.72 -1.58
CA ASN A 508 30.58 -22.88 -0.95
C ASN A 508 29.08 -22.94 -1.27
N LYS A 509 28.66 -23.95 -2.04
CA LYS A 509 27.27 -24.13 -2.53
C LYS A 509 26.31 -24.72 -1.50
N ASP A 510 26.84 -25.32 -0.44
CA ASP A 510 26.09 -26.00 0.62
C ASP A 510 25.80 -25.07 1.81
N ASP A 511 26.68 -24.10 2.06
CA ASP A 511 26.40 -22.94 2.92
C ASP A 511 25.74 -21.78 2.17
N GLY A 512 25.95 -21.69 0.85
CA GLY A 512 25.46 -20.60 -0.01
C GLY A 512 26.56 -19.58 -0.35
N THR A 513 26.61 -19.15 -1.60
CA THR A 513 27.71 -18.33 -2.16
C THR A 513 27.56 -16.84 -1.90
N PHE A 514 28.66 -16.11 -1.75
CA PHE A 514 28.66 -14.65 -1.52
C PHE A 514 29.78 -13.92 -2.26
N THR A 515 29.61 -12.62 -2.50
CA THR A 515 30.55 -11.79 -3.27
C THR A 515 30.99 -10.56 -2.49
N MET A 516 32.19 -10.05 -2.79
CA MET A 516 32.70 -8.77 -2.29
C MET A 516 33.38 -8.00 -3.41
N SER A 517 33.18 -6.68 -3.45
CA SER A 517 33.91 -5.74 -4.30
C SER A 517 34.43 -4.55 -3.47
N ARG A 518 35.48 -3.88 -3.94
CA ARG A 518 36.07 -2.70 -3.29
C ARG A 518 36.19 -1.55 -4.28
N LYS A 519 35.85 -0.32 -3.84
CA LYS A 519 36.01 0.92 -4.59
C LYS A 519 36.52 2.01 -3.63
N GLY A 520 37.81 2.34 -3.72
CA GLY A 520 38.48 3.21 -2.75
C GLY A 520 38.37 2.62 -1.34
N ASP A 521 37.87 3.42 -0.41
CA ASP A 521 37.68 3.04 1.01
C ASP A 521 36.28 2.45 1.30
N THR A 522 35.56 2.05 0.25
CA THR A 522 34.28 1.35 0.36
C THR A 522 34.42 -0.11 -0.04
N TYR A 523 34.01 -1.01 0.86
CA TYR A 523 33.81 -2.44 0.59
C TYR A 523 32.31 -2.71 0.45
N VAL A 524 31.89 -3.46 -0.57
CA VAL A 524 30.48 -3.84 -0.80
C VAL A 524 30.38 -5.36 -0.87
N PHE A 525 29.60 -5.94 0.02
CA PHE A 525 29.31 -7.37 0.11
C PHE A 525 27.88 -7.65 -0.34
N ASN A 526 27.64 -8.81 -0.96
CA ASN A 526 26.31 -9.38 -1.15
C ASN A 526 26.23 -10.68 -0.36
N LEU A 527 25.50 -10.68 0.76
CA LEU A 527 25.51 -11.75 1.77
C LEU A 527 24.24 -12.61 1.66
N PRO A 528 24.35 -13.94 1.50
CA PRO A 528 23.20 -14.82 1.41
C PRO A 528 22.59 -15.08 2.79
N MET A 529 21.26 -15.13 2.86
CA MET A 529 20.51 -15.60 4.01
C MET A 529 19.33 -16.44 3.56
N TYR A 530 18.86 -17.36 4.42
CA TYR A 530 17.92 -18.41 4.06
C TYR A 530 16.79 -18.56 5.07
N THR A 531 15.60 -18.93 4.58
CA THR A 531 14.57 -19.52 5.42
C THR A 531 14.87 -20.99 5.69
N ARG A 532 14.48 -21.47 6.87
CA ARG A 532 14.62 -22.87 7.30
C ARG A 532 13.46 -23.74 6.77
N ALA A 533 13.52 -25.04 7.08
CA ALA A 533 12.62 -26.10 6.63
C ALA A 533 11.11 -25.83 6.81
N LYS A 534 10.27 -26.45 5.95
CA LYS A 534 8.79 -26.34 5.95
C LYS A 534 8.22 -26.69 7.32
N GLN A 535 8.68 -27.80 7.87
CA GLN A 535 8.52 -28.15 9.27
C GLN A 535 9.92 -28.24 9.87
N MET A 536 10.12 -27.81 11.12
CA MET A 536 11.34 -28.18 11.84
C MET A 536 11.18 -29.63 12.30
N ILE A 537 11.38 -29.94 13.58
CA ILE A 537 10.98 -31.23 14.11
C ILE A 537 9.47 -31.18 14.35
N ILE A 538 8.69 -32.04 13.67
CA ILE A 538 7.21 -32.02 13.69
C ILE A 538 6.63 -31.99 15.11
N SER A 539 7.16 -32.82 16.02
CA SER A 539 6.72 -32.90 17.41
C SER A 539 6.98 -31.63 18.24
N THR A 540 7.82 -30.71 17.78
CA THR A 540 8.11 -29.43 18.46
C THR A 540 7.16 -28.30 18.09
N GLY A 541 6.40 -28.41 16.99
CA GLY A 541 5.45 -27.36 16.59
C GLY A 541 6.09 -26.02 16.15
N TYR A 542 7.24 -26.06 15.46
CA TYR A 542 7.89 -24.90 14.85
C TYR A 542 8.11 -25.07 13.32
N THR A 543 8.13 -23.95 12.59
CA THR A 543 8.27 -23.91 11.12
C THR A 543 9.13 -22.73 10.63
N GLY A 544 9.98 -22.96 9.62
CA GLY A 544 10.71 -21.93 8.90
C GLY A 544 9.88 -21.19 7.84
N ASN A 545 8.77 -21.76 7.39
CA ASN A 545 7.75 -21.09 6.57
C ASN A 545 6.90 -20.17 7.45
N ASN A 546 6.49 -18.99 6.98
CA ASN A 546 5.55 -18.16 7.76
C ASN A 546 4.13 -18.79 7.73
N PRO A 547 3.52 -19.16 8.87
CA PRO A 547 2.16 -19.69 8.89
C PRO A 547 1.09 -18.60 8.78
N TYR A 548 1.40 -17.37 9.20
CA TYR A 548 0.46 -16.25 9.33
C TYR A 548 0.21 -15.54 7.99
N VAL A 549 -1.06 -15.45 7.59
CA VAL A 549 -1.49 -14.71 6.39
C VAL A 549 -1.40 -13.20 6.61
N ALA A 550 -1.72 -12.73 7.82
CA ALA A 550 -1.75 -11.31 8.12
C ALA A 550 -0.40 -10.70 8.54
N TYR A 551 0.45 -11.47 9.22
CA TYR A 551 1.61 -10.93 9.94
C TYR A 551 2.95 -11.35 9.33
N ARG A 552 3.95 -10.48 9.48
CA ARG A 552 5.36 -10.77 9.21
C ARG A 552 5.98 -11.49 10.42
N ARG A 553 7.19 -12.05 10.27
CA ARG A 553 8.04 -12.47 11.41
C ARG A 553 9.35 -11.68 11.39
N LYS A 554 9.99 -11.51 12.53
CA LYS A 554 11.18 -10.65 12.68
C LYS A 554 12.40 -11.42 13.20
N ALA A 555 13.54 -11.13 12.60
CA ALA A 555 14.86 -11.49 13.10
C ALA A 555 15.76 -10.25 13.08
N VAL A 556 16.78 -10.23 13.93
CA VAL A 556 17.83 -9.21 13.95
C VAL A 556 19.16 -9.88 13.70
N VAL A 557 19.90 -9.38 12.71
CA VAL A 557 21.27 -9.83 12.41
C VAL A 557 22.23 -8.72 12.81
N LYS A 558 23.16 -9.07 13.70
CA LYS A 558 24.27 -8.21 14.11
C LYS A 558 25.46 -8.46 13.18
N PHE A 559 25.97 -7.39 12.57
CA PHE A 559 27.23 -7.38 11.84
C PHE A 559 28.31 -6.75 12.72
N THR A 560 29.48 -7.39 12.76
CA THR A 560 30.69 -6.85 13.39
C THR A 560 31.80 -6.83 12.34
N ALA A 561 32.39 -5.67 12.10
CA ALA A 561 33.56 -5.51 11.25
C ALA A 561 34.73 -4.96 12.06
N VAL A 562 35.94 -5.39 11.73
CA VAL A 562 37.17 -4.88 12.36
C VAL A 562 38.05 -4.23 11.30
N LEU A 563 38.40 -2.97 11.52
CA LEU A 563 39.23 -2.14 10.67
C LEU A 563 40.63 -1.97 11.29
N ARG A 564 41.67 -1.90 10.46
CA ARG A 564 43.05 -1.59 10.85
C ARG A 564 43.50 -0.27 10.26
N ASN A 565 44.05 0.60 11.09
CA ASN A 565 44.77 1.78 10.61
C ASN A 565 46.13 1.33 10.05
N THR A 566 46.38 1.55 8.77
CA THR A 566 47.61 1.08 8.10
C THR A 566 48.87 1.82 8.53
N SER A 567 48.73 3.00 9.15
CA SER A 567 49.85 3.83 9.62
C SER A 567 50.22 3.56 11.08
N THR A 568 49.24 3.29 11.95
CA THR A 568 49.46 3.06 13.40
C THR A 568 49.37 1.58 13.82
N ASN A 569 48.84 0.70 12.95
CA ASN A 569 48.39 -0.67 13.28
C ASN A 569 47.30 -0.75 14.37
N GLU A 570 46.64 0.36 14.68
CA GLU A 570 45.50 0.39 15.60
C GLU A 570 44.28 -0.33 15.00
N MET A 571 43.50 -0.98 15.87
CA MET A 571 42.37 -1.84 15.49
C MET A 571 41.06 -1.25 16.02
N ARG A 572 40.13 -0.94 15.12
CA ARG A 572 38.81 -0.35 15.43
C ARG A 572 37.69 -1.32 15.05
N THR A 573 36.87 -1.70 16.03
CA THR A 573 35.64 -2.48 15.78
C THR A 573 34.47 -1.55 15.53
N ILE A 574 33.65 -1.86 14.53
CA ILE A 574 32.35 -1.20 14.25
C ILE A 574 31.26 -2.26 14.13
N GLU A 575 30.04 -1.93 14.57
CA GLU A 575 28.93 -2.88 14.66
C GLU A 575 27.61 -2.25 14.19
N LYS A 576 26.73 -3.06 13.57
CA LYS A 576 25.42 -2.60 13.10
C LYS A 576 24.40 -3.75 13.12
N ASN A 577 23.16 -3.44 13.50
CA ASN A 577 22.05 -4.38 13.47
C ASN A 577 21.14 -4.11 12.26
N ALA A 578 20.77 -5.16 11.52
CA ALA A 578 19.75 -5.12 10.48
C ALA A 578 18.52 -5.96 10.87
N THR A 579 17.32 -5.40 10.65
CA THR A 579 16.06 -6.12 10.85
C THR A 579 15.73 -6.91 9.59
N ILE A 580 15.66 -8.24 9.70
CA ILE A 580 15.19 -9.10 8.61
C ILE A 580 13.72 -9.46 8.89
N LEU A 581 12.85 -9.10 7.96
CA LEU A 581 11.41 -9.37 8.04
C LEU A 581 11.03 -10.51 7.10
N GLN A 582 10.54 -11.62 7.64
CA GLN A 582 9.87 -12.64 6.83
C GLN A 582 8.54 -12.09 6.32
N SER A 583 8.33 -12.16 5.01
CA SER A 583 7.09 -11.73 4.36
C SER A 583 5.85 -12.44 4.92
N ARG A 584 4.70 -11.75 4.85
CA ARG A 584 3.37 -12.33 5.09
C ARG A 584 3.14 -13.54 4.18
N ARG A 585 2.39 -14.55 4.64
CA ARG A 585 2.04 -15.72 3.82
C ARG A 585 1.01 -15.35 2.75
N ILE A 586 1.46 -15.16 1.51
CA ILE A 586 0.57 -14.87 0.37
C ILE A 586 -0.22 -16.14 0.00
N VAL A 587 -1.54 -16.03 0.05
CA VAL A 587 -2.50 -17.10 -0.28
C VAL A 587 -3.48 -16.73 -1.40
N ASN A 588 -3.61 -15.45 -1.75
CA ASN A 588 -4.64 -14.96 -2.67
C ASN A 588 -4.00 -14.16 -3.83
N PRO A 589 -4.05 -14.66 -5.09
CA PRO A 589 -4.40 -16.03 -5.47
C PRO A 589 -3.29 -17.01 -5.08
N LYS A 590 -3.51 -18.31 -5.30
CA LYS A 590 -2.46 -19.34 -5.26
C LYS A 590 -2.52 -20.30 -6.45
N GLY A 591 -3.67 -20.45 -7.07
CA GLY A 591 -3.79 -21.09 -8.37
C GLY A 591 -4.97 -20.58 -9.19
N ILE A 592 -4.96 -20.91 -10.47
CA ILE A 592 -5.98 -20.58 -11.47
C ILE A 592 -6.33 -21.88 -12.21
N TRP A 593 -7.61 -22.24 -12.25
CA TRP A 593 -8.10 -23.35 -13.04
C TRP A 593 -9.04 -22.91 -14.16
N ARG A 594 -8.99 -23.64 -15.27
CA ARG A 594 -9.96 -23.57 -16.37
C ARG A 594 -10.36 -24.99 -16.78
N ARG A 595 -11.63 -25.16 -17.15
CA ARG A 595 -12.09 -26.38 -17.83
C ARG A 595 -11.36 -26.58 -19.16
N HIS A 596 -11.37 -27.78 -19.75
CA HIS A 596 -10.58 -28.03 -20.97
C HIS A 596 -10.87 -27.02 -22.11
N ASN A 597 -12.13 -26.62 -22.28
CA ASN A 597 -12.55 -25.60 -23.26
C ASN A 597 -12.54 -24.14 -22.74
N GLY A 598 -12.22 -23.92 -21.46
CA GLY A 598 -12.21 -22.60 -20.83
C GLY A 598 -10.95 -21.82 -21.20
N THR A 599 -11.12 -20.62 -21.78
CA THR A 599 -10.01 -19.76 -22.21
C THR A 599 -10.05 -18.34 -21.64
N SER A 600 -11.04 -18.02 -20.81
CA SER A 600 -11.21 -16.71 -20.16
C SER A 600 -9.92 -16.29 -19.44
N PRO A 601 -9.37 -15.08 -19.69
CA PRO A 601 -8.24 -14.56 -18.93
C PRO A 601 -8.51 -14.50 -17.42
N PHE A 602 -7.45 -14.34 -16.64
CA PHE A 602 -7.50 -14.08 -15.20
C PHE A 602 -6.58 -12.91 -14.85
N HIS A 603 -7.12 -11.87 -14.23
CA HIS A 603 -6.37 -10.72 -13.73
C HIS A 603 -5.79 -11.04 -12.34
N VAL A 604 -4.47 -11.22 -12.29
CA VAL A 604 -3.71 -11.48 -11.07
C VAL A 604 -3.32 -10.16 -10.44
N VAL A 605 -3.97 -9.82 -9.33
CA VAL A 605 -3.44 -8.93 -8.31
C VAL A 605 -3.02 -9.80 -7.12
N LEU A 606 -1.77 -9.72 -6.64
CA LEU A 606 -1.43 -10.40 -5.37
C LEU A 606 -1.99 -9.60 -4.18
N LYS A 607 -2.59 -10.30 -3.22
CA LYS A 607 -3.23 -9.67 -2.05
C LYS A 607 -2.79 -10.30 -0.72
N ILE A 608 -2.82 -9.48 0.33
CA ILE A 608 -2.50 -9.82 1.72
C ILE A 608 -3.69 -9.51 2.63
N LEU A 609 -3.79 -10.20 3.76
CA LEU A 609 -4.71 -9.81 4.83
C LEU A 609 -4.00 -8.78 5.73
N PRO A 610 -4.65 -7.69 6.18
CA PRO A 610 -3.97 -6.69 7.02
C PRO A 610 -3.85 -7.09 8.51
N TYR A 611 -4.79 -7.86 9.03
CA TYR A 611 -4.84 -8.42 10.39
C TYR A 611 -5.74 -9.67 10.41
N GLU A 612 -5.56 -10.59 11.36
CA GLU A 612 -6.22 -11.92 11.32
C GLU A 612 -7.76 -11.85 11.29
N SER A 613 -8.34 -10.82 11.90
CA SER A 613 -9.79 -10.58 11.97
C SER A 613 -10.34 -9.65 10.88
N ALA A 614 -9.57 -9.35 9.84
CA ALA A 614 -10.03 -8.54 8.71
C ALA A 614 -11.00 -9.32 7.81
N THR A 615 -12.04 -8.66 7.34
CA THR A 615 -13.06 -9.23 6.44
C THR A 615 -12.68 -9.14 4.96
N SER A 616 -11.57 -8.45 4.63
CA SER A 616 -11.20 -8.20 3.24
C SER A 616 -9.69 -8.13 3.05
N PHE A 617 -9.23 -8.62 1.90
CA PHE A 617 -7.86 -8.61 1.43
C PHE A 617 -7.48 -7.25 0.80
N GLN A 618 -6.23 -6.83 1.03
CA GLN A 618 -5.64 -5.61 0.47
C GLN A 618 -4.55 -5.94 -0.56
N THR A 619 -4.44 -5.11 -1.60
CA THR A 619 -3.43 -5.24 -2.66
C THR A 619 -2.00 -5.15 -2.11
N LEU A 620 -1.17 -6.14 -2.44
CA LEU A 620 0.24 -6.17 -2.07
C LEU A 620 1.04 -5.25 -3.00
N LYS A 621 1.73 -4.27 -2.38
CA LYS A 621 2.76 -3.45 -3.03
C LYS A 621 4.14 -4.04 -2.73
N SER A 622 5.04 -3.97 -3.70
CA SER A 622 6.38 -4.56 -3.59
C SER A 622 7.40 -3.56 -3.04
N ASP A 623 8.06 -3.90 -1.93
CA ASP A 623 9.12 -3.09 -1.30
C ASP A 623 10.45 -3.30 -2.05
N GLY A 624 10.50 -2.79 -3.28
CA GLY A 624 11.55 -3.02 -4.28
C GLY A 624 10.96 -3.54 -5.60
N ALA A 625 11.77 -3.63 -6.65
CA ALA A 625 11.31 -4.14 -7.95
C ALA A 625 10.76 -5.58 -7.87
N TRP A 626 9.82 -5.92 -8.77
CA TRP A 626 9.23 -7.27 -8.88
C TRP A 626 9.14 -7.75 -10.33
N LYS A 627 8.98 -9.07 -10.52
CA LYS A 627 8.80 -9.71 -11.83
C LYS A 627 7.96 -10.98 -11.74
N ALA A 628 7.17 -11.27 -12.78
CA ALA A 628 6.38 -12.49 -12.94
C ALA A 628 6.74 -13.22 -14.24
N TYR A 629 6.98 -14.53 -14.18
CA TYR A 629 7.43 -15.36 -15.31
C TYR A 629 7.07 -16.83 -15.12
N VAL A 630 6.92 -17.61 -16.20
CA VAL A 630 6.64 -19.04 -16.12
C VAL A 630 7.94 -19.81 -15.79
N VAL A 631 7.99 -20.45 -14.61
CA VAL A 631 9.18 -21.14 -14.10
C VAL A 631 9.19 -22.64 -14.41
N ARG A 632 8.01 -23.29 -14.47
CA ARG A 632 7.82 -24.72 -14.77
C ARG A 632 6.58 -24.95 -15.63
N GLY A 633 6.49 -26.13 -16.25
CA GLY A 633 5.35 -26.55 -17.07
C GLY A 633 5.35 -25.93 -18.46
N ASP A 634 4.27 -26.18 -19.20
CA ASP A 634 4.12 -25.69 -20.57
C ASP A 634 3.98 -24.16 -20.60
N ARG A 635 4.97 -23.50 -21.22
CA ARG A 635 4.98 -22.04 -21.42
C ARG A 635 4.12 -21.61 -22.61
N HIS A 636 3.67 -22.54 -23.44
CA HIS A 636 3.01 -22.24 -24.70
C HIS A 636 1.49 -22.06 -24.56
N PHE A 637 0.79 -22.79 -23.67
CA PHE A 637 -0.65 -22.57 -23.50
C PHE A 637 -1.08 -21.29 -22.78
N ILE A 638 -0.17 -20.56 -22.10
CA ILE A 638 -0.47 -19.26 -21.46
C ILE A 638 0.38 -18.10 -21.99
N ASP A 639 -0.18 -16.89 -21.94
CA ASP A 639 0.47 -15.60 -22.17
C ASP A 639 0.35 -14.70 -20.93
N LEU A 640 1.42 -13.97 -20.59
CA LEU A 640 1.44 -12.94 -19.55
C LEU A 640 1.54 -11.51 -20.12
N GLY A 641 1.61 -11.37 -21.45
CA GLY A 641 1.95 -10.15 -22.18
C GLY A 641 3.45 -10.02 -22.52
N ALA A 642 4.31 -10.75 -21.80
CA ALA A 642 5.75 -10.86 -22.05
C ALA A 642 6.32 -12.14 -21.38
N ASP A 643 7.50 -12.59 -21.81
CA ASP A 643 8.24 -13.71 -21.17
C ASP A 643 8.56 -13.45 -19.70
N THR A 644 8.63 -12.18 -19.29
CA THR A 644 8.76 -11.74 -17.90
C THR A 644 8.11 -10.37 -17.76
N VAL A 645 6.94 -10.32 -17.10
CA VAL A 645 6.31 -9.07 -16.67
C VAL A 645 7.10 -8.49 -15.50
N ARG A 646 7.15 -7.17 -15.37
CA ARG A 646 7.95 -6.45 -14.35
C ARG A 646 7.18 -5.25 -13.82
N GLY A 647 7.46 -4.89 -12.58
CA GLY A 647 7.02 -3.62 -11.99
C GLY A 647 8.02 -3.09 -10.97
N SER A 648 7.87 -1.80 -10.65
CA SER A 648 8.85 -1.02 -9.90
C SER A 648 8.61 -1.00 -8.39
N THR A 649 9.62 -0.57 -7.66
CA THR A 649 9.58 -0.30 -6.21
C THR A 649 8.35 0.53 -5.83
N GLY A 650 7.50 0.01 -4.95
CA GLY A 650 6.26 0.66 -4.48
C GLY A 650 5.00 0.33 -5.30
N SER A 651 5.14 -0.28 -6.49
CA SER A 651 3.98 -0.65 -7.32
C SER A 651 3.25 -1.90 -6.80
N PRO A 652 1.95 -2.05 -7.10
CA PRO A 652 1.22 -3.32 -6.98
C PRO A 652 1.88 -4.43 -7.79
N ILE A 653 1.69 -5.68 -7.35
CA ILE A 653 2.01 -6.86 -8.17
C ILE A 653 0.75 -7.22 -8.97
N ASP A 654 0.71 -6.77 -10.22
CA ASP A 654 -0.46 -6.79 -11.12
C ASP A 654 -0.07 -7.29 -12.52
N PHE A 655 -0.74 -8.33 -13.02
CA PHE A 655 -0.60 -8.82 -14.40
C PHE A 655 -1.79 -9.70 -14.81
N THR A 656 -1.95 -10.00 -16.11
CA THR A 656 -3.03 -10.88 -16.60
C THR A 656 -2.50 -12.19 -17.17
N VAL A 657 -3.06 -13.32 -16.74
CA VAL A 657 -2.83 -14.64 -17.34
C VAL A 657 -3.90 -14.87 -18.42
N LYS A 658 -3.48 -15.06 -19.67
CA LYS A 658 -4.36 -15.36 -20.80
C LYS A 658 -4.11 -16.79 -21.28
N PHE A 659 -5.15 -17.53 -21.65
CA PHE A 659 -5.04 -18.88 -22.19
C PHE A 659 -5.08 -18.82 -23.72
N LYS A 660 -4.09 -19.42 -24.41
CA LYS A 660 -3.93 -19.31 -25.88
C LYS A 660 -4.89 -20.19 -26.69
N GLY A 661 -5.74 -20.97 -26.03
CA GLY A 661 -6.73 -21.85 -26.66
C GLY A 661 -7.22 -22.95 -25.70
N PRO A 662 -8.19 -23.77 -26.13
CA PRO A 662 -8.63 -24.95 -25.37
C PRO A 662 -7.57 -26.06 -25.36
N CYS A 663 -7.77 -27.08 -24.52
CA CYS A 663 -7.11 -28.37 -24.59
C CYS A 663 -8.13 -29.49 -24.91
N GLY A 664 -7.64 -30.70 -25.22
CA GLY A 664 -8.49 -31.86 -25.39
C GLY A 664 -9.23 -32.26 -24.12
N GLU A 665 -10.40 -32.87 -24.24
CA GLU A 665 -11.21 -33.37 -23.10
C GLU A 665 -10.45 -34.40 -22.25
N ASN A 666 -9.56 -35.17 -22.89
CA ASN A 666 -8.67 -36.15 -22.26
C ASN A 666 -7.26 -35.59 -22.00
N GLU A 667 -7.09 -34.27 -21.96
CA GLU A 667 -5.82 -33.57 -21.74
C GLU A 667 -5.86 -32.79 -20.42
N SER A 668 -4.69 -32.49 -19.85
CA SER A 668 -4.55 -31.41 -18.87
C SER A 668 -3.18 -30.76 -19.01
N ARG A 669 -3.17 -29.42 -19.05
CA ARG A 669 -1.97 -28.60 -19.18
C ARG A 669 -1.68 -27.85 -17.89
N PHE A 670 -0.40 -27.64 -17.61
CA PHE A 670 0.08 -27.11 -16.34
C PHE A 670 1.21 -26.10 -16.56
N ALA A 671 1.19 -25.02 -15.79
CA ALA A 671 2.29 -24.07 -15.67
C ALA A 671 2.40 -23.57 -14.23
N ILE A 672 3.63 -23.31 -13.77
CA ILE A 672 3.87 -22.57 -12.52
C ILE A 672 4.41 -21.19 -12.89
N ILE A 673 3.71 -20.15 -12.45
CA ILE A 673 4.19 -18.76 -12.55
C ILE A 673 4.94 -18.44 -11.26
N CYS A 674 6.19 -18.02 -11.40
CA CYS A 674 7.00 -17.48 -10.32
C CYS A 674 6.87 -15.96 -10.29
N VAL A 675 6.54 -15.42 -9.12
CA VAL A 675 6.65 -13.99 -8.81
C VAL A 675 7.83 -13.80 -7.86
N ASP A 676 8.89 -13.14 -8.32
CA ASP A 676 9.97 -12.66 -7.45
C ASP A 676 9.67 -11.19 -7.11
N TYR A 677 9.61 -10.83 -5.83
CA TYR A 677 9.17 -9.52 -5.34
C TYR A 677 10.00 -9.02 -4.14
N ASN A 678 9.75 -7.79 -3.67
CA ASN A 678 10.56 -7.06 -2.69
C ASN A 678 12.04 -7.03 -3.07
N ASN A 679 12.37 -6.39 -4.21
CA ASN A 679 13.71 -6.38 -4.79
C ASN A 679 14.22 -7.80 -5.14
N TYR A 680 13.30 -8.65 -5.59
CA TYR A 680 13.51 -10.07 -5.90
C TYR A 680 14.00 -10.95 -4.72
N SER A 681 13.90 -10.48 -3.47
CA SER A 681 14.31 -11.25 -2.27
C SER A 681 13.25 -12.24 -1.76
N CYS A 682 12.01 -12.05 -2.20
CA CYS A 682 10.86 -12.85 -1.80
C CYS A 682 10.25 -13.55 -3.03
N ARG A 683 9.66 -14.74 -2.82
CA ARG A 683 9.04 -15.53 -3.90
C ARG A 683 7.62 -15.96 -3.57
N HIS A 684 6.76 -15.89 -4.58
CA HIS A 684 5.44 -16.53 -4.60
C HIS A 684 5.30 -17.38 -5.86
N LEU A 685 4.51 -18.45 -5.78
CA LEU A 685 4.24 -19.38 -6.88
C LEU A 685 2.72 -19.48 -7.10
N ILE A 686 2.27 -19.32 -8.34
CA ILE A 686 0.88 -19.52 -8.77
C ILE A 686 0.80 -20.75 -9.67
N PHE A 687 -0.08 -21.70 -9.34
CA PHE A 687 -0.29 -22.92 -10.11
C PHE A 687 -1.42 -22.73 -11.12
N VAL A 688 -1.13 -22.86 -12.41
CA VAL A 688 -2.11 -22.73 -13.49
C VAL A 688 -2.39 -24.10 -14.09
N ARG A 689 -3.65 -24.53 -14.09
CA ARG A 689 -4.12 -25.77 -14.71
C ARG A 689 -5.24 -25.49 -15.71
N GLN A 690 -5.21 -26.14 -16.86
CA GLN A 690 -6.32 -26.20 -17.80
C GLN A 690 -6.69 -27.66 -18.07
N GLY A 691 -7.97 -28.01 -17.95
CA GLY A 691 -8.49 -29.37 -18.17
C GLY A 691 -8.76 -30.17 -16.87
N GLU A 692 -9.63 -31.17 -17.01
CA GLU A 692 -10.16 -32.06 -15.97
C GLU A 692 -9.39 -33.38 -15.85
N SER A 693 -8.81 -33.84 -16.97
CA SER A 693 -8.30 -35.20 -17.15
C SER A 693 -7.39 -35.69 -16.00
N PRO A 694 -7.53 -36.95 -15.53
CA PRO A 694 -6.67 -37.48 -14.47
C PRO A 694 -5.18 -37.51 -14.84
N VAL A 695 -4.29 -37.16 -13.90
CA VAL A 695 -2.85 -37.08 -14.15
C VAL A 695 -1.99 -37.73 -13.07
N ALA A 696 -0.94 -38.43 -13.50
CA ALA A 696 0.15 -38.85 -12.60
C ALA A 696 1.11 -37.67 -12.37
N LEU A 697 1.62 -37.52 -11.14
CA LEU A 697 2.55 -36.43 -10.77
C LEU A 697 4.01 -36.90 -10.72
N VAL A 698 4.23 -38.21 -10.76
CA VAL A 698 5.53 -38.88 -10.73
C VAL A 698 5.55 -40.02 -11.75
N GLU A 699 6.73 -40.52 -12.09
CA GLU A 699 6.87 -41.70 -12.94
C GLU A 699 6.25 -42.95 -12.29
N ASN A 700 5.53 -43.76 -13.06
CA ASN A 700 4.81 -44.97 -12.61
C ASN A 700 3.75 -44.76 -11.51
N GLY A 701 3.48 -43.52 -11.07
CA GLY A 701 2.40 -43.20 -10.14
C GLY A 701 1.01 -43.27 -10.78
N ARG A 702 -0.01 -43.57 -9.98
CA ARG A 702 -1.42 -43.56 -10.39
C ARG A 702 -1.86 -42.17 -10.88
N LYS A 703 -2.85 -42.13 -11.79
CA LYS A 703 -3.44 -40.87 -12.27
C LYS A 703 -4.50 -40.38 -11.29
N TRP A 704 -4.37 -39.13 -10.84
CA TRP A 704 -5.26 -38.50 -9.86
C TRP A 704 -6.32 -37.64 -10.53
N HIS A 705 -7.56 -37.78 -10.08
CA HIS A 705 -8.69 -36.98 -10.56
C HIS A 705 -8.62 -35.52 -10.08
N ALA A 706 -9.14 -34.59 -10.90
CA ALA A 706 -9.15 -33.16 -10.57
C ALA A 706 -10.10 -32.79 -9.43
N CYS A 707 -11.19 -33.53 -9.28
CA CYS A 707 -12.37 -33.17 -8.49
C CYS A 707 -12.58 -34.09 -7.28
N ASN A 708 -13.37 -33.65 -6.30
CA ASN A 708 -13.81 -34.51 -5.19
C ASN A 708 -15.07 -35.31 -5.59
N MET A 709 -15.37 -36.38 -4.86
CA MET A 709 -16.65 -37.08 -5.03
C MET A 709 -17.81 -36.23 -4.50
N ARG A 710 -18.88 -36.10 -5.28
CA ARG A 710 -20.15 -35.46 -4.90
C ARG A 710 -21.19 -36.49 -4.49
N THR A 711 -21.22 -37.66 -5.14
CA THR A 711 -22.06 -38.82 -4.79
C THR A 711 -21.22 -40.10 -4.90
N GLY A 712 -21.81 -41.28 -4.71
CA GLY A 712 -21.14 -42.56 -4.99
C GLY A 712 -20.81 -42.84 -6.46
N THR A 713 -21.26 -42.00 -7.40
CA THR A 713 -21.10 -42.21 -8.86
C THR A 713 -20.76 -40.94 -9.64
N GLN A 714 -20.58 -39.80 -8.97
CA GLN A 714 -20.38 -38.50 -9.61
C GLN A 714 -19.32 -37.68 -8.86
N GLU A 715 -18.40 -37.07 -9.61
CA GLU A 715 -17.44 -36.07 -9.10
C GLU A 715 -18.07 -34.66 -9.12
N THR A 716 -17.42 -33.70 -8.49
CA THR A 716 -17.75 -32.29 -8.66
C THR A 716 -17.40 -31.80 -10.07
N ALA A 717 -18.09 -30.78 -10.58
CA ALA A 717 -17.83 -30.22 -11.91
C ALA A 717 -16.56 -29.37 -11.99
N SER A 718 -15.93 -29.07 -10.86
CA SER A 718 -14.80 -28.15 -10.74
C SER A 718 -13.95 -28.47 -9.50
N PRO A 719 -12.60 -28.34 -9.57
CA PRO A 719 -11.71 -28.53 -8.42
C PRO A 719 -11.88 -27.51 -7.29
N VAL A 720 -12.59 -26.39 -7.50
CA VAL A 720 -12.93 -25.45 -6.41
C VAL A 720 -14.16 -25.88 -5.61
N ASP A 721 -14.97 -26.81 -6.10
CA ASP A 721 -16.05 -27.40 -5.31
C ASP A 721 -15.46 -28.40 -4.30
N GLU A 722 -15.82 -28.25 -3.03
CA GLU A 722 -15.39 -29.14 -1.95
C GLU A 722 -15.96 -30.56 -2.07
N GLY A 723 -17.10 -30.72 -2.76
CA GLY A 723 -17.80 -31.99 -2.87
C GLY A 723 -18.48 -32.42 -1.56
N SER A 724 -18.85 -33.69 -1.47
CA SER A 724 -19.58 -34.22 -0.30
C SER A 724 -18.64 -34.77 0.76
N MET A 725 -19.06 -34.67 2.02
CA MET A 725 -18.45 -35.43 3.11
C MET A 725 -19.12 -36.80 3.24
N PHE A 726 -18.31 -37.85 3.29
CA PHE A 726 -18.76 -39.23 3.40
C PHE A 726 -18.39 -39.77 4.79
N LYS A 727 -19.30 -40.49 5.45
CA LYS A 727 -18.89 -41.39 6.54
C LYS A 727 -18.18 -42.62 5.96
N PHE A 728 -17.36 -43.30 6.76
CA PHE A 728 -16.46 -44.34 6.25
C PHE A 728 -17.25 -45.46 5.52
N ARG A 729 -16.83 -45.73 4.27
CA ARG A 729 -17.43 -46.68 3.32
C ARG A 729 -18.90 -46.43 2.92
N ASN A 730 -19.53 -45.34 3.37
CA ASN A 730 -20.92 -45.03 3.06
C ASN A 730 -21.05 -44.19 1.77
N TRP A 731 -21.21 -44.86 0.63
CA TRP A 731 -21.49 -44.22 -0.66
C TRP A 731 -22.95 -43.77 -0.86
N SER A 732 -23.90 -44.24 -0.05
CA SER A 732 -25.34 -44.05 -0.28
C SER A 732 -25.94 -42.85 0.45
N GLN A 733 -25.25 -42.30 1.45
CA GLN A 733 -25.70 -41.11 2.21
C GLN A 733 -24.61 -40.01 2.27
N PRO A 734 -24.12 -39.51 1.12
CA PRO A 734 -23.18 -38.39 1.06
C PRO A 734 -23.78 -37.11 1.66
N ILE A 735 -23.07 -36.46 2.58
CA ILE A 735 -23.48 -35.17 3.15
C ILE A 735 -23.07 -34.06 2.18
N ALA A 736 -24.06 -33.34 1.62
CA ALA A 736 -23.81 -32.26 0.67
C ALA A 736 -22.99 -31.11 1.28
N SER A 737 -22.16 -30.45 0.45
CA SER A 737 -21.37 -29.25 0.78
C SER A 737 -22.22 -28.08 1.33
N THR A 738 -23.51 -28.06 1.00
CA THR A 738 -24.51 -27.11 1.51
C THR A 738 -24.70 -27.18 3.03
N ASN A 739 -24.36 -28.32 3.65
CA ASN A 739 -24.42 -28.49 5.11
C ASN A 739 -23.13 -28.02 5.79
N ASN A 740 -22.04 -27.79 5.04
CA ASN A 740 -20.72 -27.42 5.56
C ASN A 740 -20.59 -25.89 5.66
N VAL A 741 -21.53 -25.31 6.39
CA VAL A 741 -21.54 -23.91 6.79
C VAL A 741 -20.99 -23.81 8.21
N ASN A 742 -20.22 -22.76 8.48
CA ASN A 742 -19.79 -22.45 9.85
C ASN A 742 -20.96 -21.92 10.68
N ASP A 743 -20.99 -22.24 11.97
CA ASP A 743 -22.06 -21.87 12.92
C ASP A 743 -22.27 -20.35 13.12
N LYS A 744 -21.35 -19.53 12.60
CA LYS A 744 -21.28 -18.08 12.80
C LYS A 744 -20.76 -17.37 11.54
N PRO A 745 -21.58 -16.53 10.89
CA PRO A 745 -21.11 -15.56 9.91
C PRO A 745 -20.68 -14.25 10.62
N LEU A 746 -19.53 -13.64 10.31
CA LEU A 746 -18.39 -14.16 9.58
C LEU A 746 -17.53 -15.07 10.49
N TRP A 747 -16.83 -16.05 9.90
CA TRP A 747 -16.01 -17.00 10.67
C TRP A 747 -14.62 -16.44 11.04
N ILE A 748 -14.65 -15.34 11.79
CA ILE A 748 -13.49 -14.64 12.38
C ILE A 748 -13.65 -14.57 13.90
N ASN A 749 -12.54 -14.30 14.61
CA ASN A 749 -12.50 -14.26 16.07
C ASN A 749 -13.13 -15.53 16.69
N VAL A 750 -12.66 -16.70 16.22
CA VAL A 750 -13.20 -18.01 16.57
C VAL A 750 -12.75 -18.41 17.98
N SER A 751 -13.65 -19.02 18.74
CA SER A 751 -13.45 -19.53 20.09
C SER A 751 -13.93 -20.98 20.21
N PRO A 752 -13.57 -21.71 21.28
CA PRO A 752 -14.06 -23.06 21.53
C PRO A 752 -15.58 -23.16 21.71
N GLY A 753 -16.26 -22.03 21.99
CA GLY A 753 -17.70 -21.96 22.13
C GLY A 753 -18.46 -21.97 20.81
N ASP A 754 -17.88 -21.37 19.75
CA ASP A 754 -18.57 -21.13 18.47
C ASP A 754 -18.87 -22.41 17.68
N PHE A 755 -18.15 -23.52 17.92
CA PHE A 755 -18.42 -24.83 17.31
C PHE A 755 -19.61 -25.51 17.99
N LEU A 756 -20.73 -25.72 17.31
CA LEU A 756 -21.97 -26.21 17.93
C LEU A 756 -22.13 -27.75 17.91
N ASP A 757 -23.20 -28.23 18.54
CA ASP A 757 -23.66 -29.62 18.45
C ASP A 757 -24.70 -29.75 17.33
N HIS A 758 -24.54 -30.77 16.49
CA HIS A 758 -25.43 -31.04 15.35
C HIS A 758 -26.09 -32.42 15.42
N SER A 759 -26.24 -33.02 16.61
CA SER A 759 -26.95 -34.31 16.80
C SER A 759 -28.38 -34.27 16.26
N ALA A 760 -29.06 -33.14 16.45
CA ALA A 760 -30.42 -32.87 16.01
C ALA A 760 -30.51 -32.11 14.66
N THR A 761 -29.39 -31.85 13.98
CA THR A 761 -29.38 -31.18 12.67
C THR A 761 -29.75 -32.17 11.57
N LEU A 762 -30.66 -31.77 10.68
CA LEU A 762 -31.02 -32.50 9.47
C LEU A 762 -30.04 -32.13 8.34
N PHE A 763 -29.33 -33.13 7.82
CA PHE A 763 -28.34 -33.00 6.74
C PHE A 763 -28.94 -33.40 5.39
N LYS A 764 -28.77 -32.53 4.37
CA LYS A 764 -29.13 -32.77 2.96
C LYS A 764 -28.24 -33.84 2.35
N ILE A 765 -28.82 -34.92 1.84
CA ILE A 765 -28.10 -36.03 1.20
C ILE A 765 -27.91 -35.76 -0.30
N ALA A 766 -26.65 -35.68 -0.74
CA ALA A 766 -26.31 -35.31 -2.12
C ALA A 766 -26.79 -36.35 -3.15
N GLY A 767 -27.46 -35.87 -4.20
CA GLY A 767 -28.04 -36.73 -5.25
C GLY A 767 -29.45 -37.26 -4.93
N THR A 768 -30.03 -36.89 -3.80
CA THR A 768 -31.42 -37.20 -3.43
C THR A 768 -32.13 -35.94 -2.89
N ASN A 769 -33.41 -36.07 -2.53
CA ASN A 769 -34.14 -35.07 -1.76
C ASN A 769 -34.21 -35.40 -0.26
N ASP A 770 -33.46 -36.41 0.21
CA ASP A 770 -33.50 -36.87 1.60
C ASP A 770 -32.79 -35.89 2.54
N MET A 771 -33.40 -35.68 3.70
CA MET A 771 -32.79 -35.06 4.88
C MET A 771 -32.62 -36.12 5.96
N LYS A 772 -31.47 -36.15 6.65
CA LYS A 772 -31.17 -37.16 7.69
C LYS A 772 -30.46 -36.57 8.90
N LEU A 773 -30.81 -37.02 10.11
CA LEU A 773 -30.07 -36.74 11.33
C LEU A 773 -28.71 -37.45 11.30
N TRP A 774 -27.72 -36.95 12.05
CA TRP A 774 -26.38 -37.57 12.07
C TRP A 774 -26.38 -39.06 12.45
N GLY A 775 -27.29 -39.48 13.33
CA GLY A 775 -27.46 -40.88 13.75
C GLY A 775 -28.12 -41.78 12.70
N GLU A 776 -28.78 -41.22 11.68
CA GLU A 776 -29.41 -41.96 10.58
C GLU A 776 -28.46 -42.15 9.38
N ILE A 777 -27.32 -41.45 9.38
CA ILE A 777 -26.25 -41.58 8.40
C ILE A 777 -25.29 -42.67 8.90
N THR A 778 -25.27 -43.80 8.20
CA THR A 778 -24.50 -44.98 8.61
C THR A 778 -23.00 -44.83 8.36
N SER A 779 -22.20 -45.66 9.01
CA SER A 779 -20.76 -45.80 8.80
C SER A 779 -20.38 -47.25 9.04
N TYR A 780 -19.37 -47.74 8.36
CA TYR A 780 -18.82 -49.08 8.61
C TYR A 780 -17.61 -49.02 9.53
N ASP A 781 -17.20 -50.18 10.05
CA ASP A 781 -15.93 -50.34 10.74
C ASP A 781 -14.73 -50.19 9.78
N SER A 782 -13.52 -50.15 10.34
CA SER A 782 -12.27 -50.08 9.59
C SER A 782 -11.96 -51.36 8.79
N TRP A 783 -12.71 -52.45 8.99
CA TRP A 783 -12.44 -53.77 8.41
C TRP A 783 -13.05 -53.91 7.01
N GLY A 784 -12.44 -53.22 6.05
CA GLY A 784 -12.68 -53.39 4.62
C GLY A 784 -12.52 -52.09 3.84
N SER A 785 -12.86 -52.16 2.55
CA SER A 785 -12.66 -51.08 1.58
C SER A 785 -13.93 -50.30 1.25
N PHE A 786 -13.74 -49.07 0.77
CA PHE A 786 -14.69 -48.43 -0.14
C PHE A 786 -14.76 -49.23 -1.45
N SER A 787 -15.97 -49.53 -1.92
CA SER A 787 -16.14 -50.14 -3.24
C SER A 787 -15.72 -49.17 -4.34
N ASP A 788 -14.97 -49.66 -5.32
CA ASP A 788 -14.56 -48.89 -6.50
C ASP A 788 -15.77 -48.28 -7.25
N PRO A 789 -15.89 -46.94 -7.36
CA PRO A 789 -17.01 -46.30 -8.06
C PRO A 789 -16.84 -46.37 -9.59
N VAL A 790 -17.95 -46.14 -10.31
CA VAL A 790 -17.95 -45.96 -11.77
C VAL A 790 -18.29 -44.50 -12.07
N ILE A 791 -17.40 -43.83 -12.80
CA ILE A 791 -17.46 -42.41 -13.13
C ILE A 791 -17.32 -42.27 -14.64
N ASN A 792 -18.26 -41.59 -15.29
CA ASN A 792 -18.31 -41.44 -16.75
C ASN A 792 -18.14 -42.76 -17.54
N GLY A 793 -18.64 -43.87 -16.98
CA GLY A 793 -18.53 -45.22 -17.55
C GLY A 793 -17.21 -45.95 -17.28
N LYS A 794 -16.20 -45.29 -16.71
CA LYS A 794 -14.93 -45.90 -16.30
C LYS A 794 -14.96 -46.30 -14.82
N LYS A 795 -14.45 -47.50 -14.51
CA LYS A 795 -14.25 -47.94 -13.12
C LYS A 795 -12.96 -47.30 -12.58
N VAL A 796 -13.05 -46.61 -11.45
CA VAL A 796 -11.90 -45.97 -10.78
C VAL A 796 -11.81 -46.45 -9.32
N SER A 797 -10.81 -46.01 -8.56
CA SER A 797 -10.66 -46.40 -7.15
C SER A 797 -10.49 -45.19 -6.25
N VAL A 798 -10.84 -45.32 -4.95
CA VAL A 798 -10.44 -44.33 -3.94
C VAL A 798 -8.93 -44.43 -3.73
N ALA A 799 -8.26 -43.30 -3.49
CA ALA A 799 -6.81 -43.29 -3.21
C ALA A 799 -6.44 -44.18 -2.01
N THR A 800 -5.36 -44.94 -2.16
CA THR A 800 -4.82 -45.85 -1.14
C THR A 800 -3.78 -45.14 -0.24
N TYR A 801 -3.27 -45.84 0.78
CA TYR A 801 -2.13 -45.35 1.55
C TYR A 801 -0.92 -45.08 0.66
N ASP A 802 -0.59 -46.00 -0.24
CA ASP A 802 0.62 -45.94 -1.07
C ASP A 802 0.55 -44.79 -2.08
N ASP A 803 -0.63 -44.52 -2.65
CA ASP A 803 -0.86 -43.38 -3.55
C ASP A 803 -0.47 -42.04 -2.89
N TYR A 804 -0.93 -41.80 -1.66
CA TYR A 804 -0.56 -40.60 -0.91
C TYR A 804 0.88 -40.66 -0.39
N LYS A 805 1.39 -41.84 -0.04
CA LYS A 805 2.75 -42.02 0.47
C LYS A 805 3.80 -41.70 -0.58
N ILE A 806 3.56 -42.06 -1.84
CA ILE A 806 4.38 -41.66 -2.99
C ILE A 806 4.44 -40.12 -3.13
N LEU A 807 3.32 -39.42 -2.91
CA LEU A 807 3.26 -37.95 -2.91
C LEU A 807 3.88 -37.30 -1.64
N GLN A 808 4.19 -38.08 -0.60
CA GLN A 808 4.89 -37.62 0.61
C GLN A 808 6.41 -37.81 0.48
N ASP A 809 6.85 -38.91 -0.11
CA ASP A 809 8.25 -39.38 -0.06
C ASP A 809 9.06 -39.09 -1.34
N THR A 810 8.42 -38.67 -2.44
CA THR A 810 9.14 -38.30 -3.66
C THR A 810 9.76 -36.90 -3.51
N ASP A 811 11.09 -36.80 -3.61
CA ASP A 811 11.82 -35.53 -3.44
C ASP A 811 11.32 -34.41 -4.38
N GLU A 812 10.90 -34.73 -5.61
CA GLU A 812 10.35 -33.78 -6.58
C GLU A 812 8.95 -33.25 -6.22
N ILE A 813 8.26 -33.82 -5.23
CA ILE A 813 6.91 -33.39 -4.83
C ILE A 813 6.97 -32.43 -3.64
N GLU A 814 6.35 -31.27 -3.81
CA GLU A 814 6.19 -30.25 -2.76
C GLU A 814 4.70 -29.94 -2.53
N GLN A 815 4.40 -29.39 -1.34
CA GLN A 815 3.08 -28.89 -0.99
C GLN A 815 3.10 -27.36 -0.84
N ALA A 816 2.08 -26.71 -1.37
CA ALA A 816 1.83 -25.28 -1.24
C ALA A 816 0.35 -25.03 -0.91
N TYR A 817 0.04 -23.89 -0.28
CA TYR A 817 -1.26 -23.71 0.37
C TYR A 817 -1.83 -22.32 0.08
N GLY A 818 -3.09 -22.25 -0.34
CA GLY A 818 -3.77 -20.99 -0.67
C GLY A 818 -5.08 -21.17 -1.44
N VAL A 819 -5.48 -20.14 -2.18
CA VAL A 819 -6.74 -20.07 -2.91
C VAL A 819 -6.59 -20.53 -4.37
N LEU A 820 -7.44 -21.46 -4.80
CA LEU A 820 -7.69 -21.74 -6.21
C LEU A 820 -8.90 -20.93 -6.68
N TYR A 821 -8.79 -20.31 -7.84
CA TYR A 821 -9.91 -19.71 -8.56
C TYR A 821 -10.41 -20.63 -9.68
N GLY A 822 -11.73 -20.79 -9.77
CA GLY A 822 -12.40 -21.67 -10.72
C GLY A 822 -12.53 -21.09 -12.14
N ASN A 823 -13.23 -21.83 -13.01
CA ASN A 823 -13.38 -21.49 -14.43
C ASN A 823 -13.93 -20.08 -14.69
N ASP A 824 -14.90 -19.66 -13.87
CA ASP A 824 -15.72 -18.47 -14.11
C ASP A 824 -15.12 -17.20 -13.49
N ALA A 825 -14.08 -17.36 -12.67
CA ALA A 825 -13.38 -16.26 -12.00
C ALA A 825 -12.54 -15.45 -13.00
N THR A 826 -12.74 -14.13 -13.07
CA THR A 826 -12.01 -13.22 -13.96
C THR A 826 -10.83 -12.51 -13.31
N GLU A 827 -10.78 -12.42 -11.98
CA GLU A 827 -9.77 -11.65 -11.24
C GLU A 827 -9.54 -12.21 -9.82
N THR A 828 -8.48 -11.75 -9.14
CA THR A 828 -8.30 -11.99 -7.70
C THR A 828 -9.36 -11.22 -6.90
N LEU A 829 -10.29 -11.90 -6.23
CA LEU A 829 -11.31 -11.27 -5.38
C LEU A 829 -10.75 -10.70 -4.07
N SER A 830 -11.54 -9.92 -3.34
CA SER A 830 -11.12 -9.23 -2.10
C SER A 830 -11.87 -9.63 -0.84
N ASP A 831 -13.18 -9.88 -0.86
CA ASP A 831 -13.90 -10.22 0.37
C ASP A 831 -13.54 -11.63 0.87
N ILE A 832 -13.47 -11.83 2.17
CA ILE A 832 -13.05 -13.10 2.76
C ILE A 832 -14.00 -14.26 2.43
N ASP A 833 -15.30 -14.00 2.31
CA ASP A 833 -16.29 -15.02 1.96
C ASP A 833 -16.30 -15.30 0.44
N GLU A 834 -16.08 -14.29 -0.41
CA GLU A 834 -15.86 -14.48 -1.86
C GLU A 834 -14.59 -15.28 -2.17
N VAL A 835 -13.50 -15.01 -1.43
CA VAL A 835 -12.16 -15.57 -1.67
C VAL A 835 -12.01 -17.00 -1.16
N TYR A 836 -12.81 -17.42 -0.18
CA TYR A 836 -12.74 -18.76 0.42
C TYR A 836 -14.01 -19.61 0.27
N GLY A 837 -15.15 -18.98 -0.03
CA GLY A 837 -16.47 -19.54 0.18
C GLY A 837 -17.14 -20.16 -1.05
N TYR A 838 -16.40 -20.53 -2.10
CA TYR A 838 -16.99 -21.24 -3.25
C TYR A 838 -17.80 -22.46 -2.77
N ARG A 839 -19.08 -22.47 -3.09
CA ARG A 839 -20.05 -23.52 -2.77
C ARG A 839 -20.98 -23.71 -3.94
N TYR A 840 -21.29 -24.97 -4.23
CA TYR A 840 -22.27 -25.36 -5.23
C TYR A 840 -23.61 -25.73 -4.54
N ASP A 841 -24.68 -24.99 -4.82
CA ASP A 841 -26.05 -25.30 -4.34
C ASP A 841 -27.15 -24.95 -5.36
N PRO A 842 -27.32 -25.73 -6.45
CA PRO A 842 -28.12 -25.39 -7.64
C PRO A 842 -29.65 -25.32 -7.40
N ASN A 843 -30.09 -25.42 -6.15
CA ASN A 843 -31.48 -25.31 -5.73
C ASN A 843 -31.62 -24.52 -4.40
N GLY A 844 -30.63 -23.70 -4.03
CA GLY A 844 -30.57 -23.00 -2.74
C GLY A 844 -30.03 -21.58 -2.84
N GLU A 845 -30.24 -20.80 -1.78
CA GLU A 845 -29.94 -19.35 -1.74
C GLU A 845 -28.43 -19.03 -1.57
N ASN A 846 -27.57 -20.05 -1.52
CA ASN A 846 -26.14 -19.94 -1.21
C ASN A 846 -25.25 -20.58 -2.31
N ASP A 847 -25.73 -20.60 -3.55
CA ASP A 847 -24.93 -21.04 -4.70
C ASP A 847 -23.92 -19.97 -5.13
N SER A 848 -22.76 -20.40 -5.61
CA SER A 848 -21.73 -19.52 -6.17
C SER A 848 -21.14 -20.03 -7.50
N GLU A 849 -21.74 -21.06 -8.12
CA GLU A 849 -21.43 -21.41 -9.51
C GLU A 849 -21.65 -20.17 -10.42
N GLY A 850 -20.70 -19.88 -11.31
CA GLY A 850 -20.74 -18.67 -12.14
C GLY A 850 -20.38 -17.34 -11.45
N LEU A 851 -20.31 -17.27 -10.11
CA LEU A 851 -19.91 -16.03 -9.39
C LEU A 851 -18.39 -15.82 -9.31
N GLY A 852 -17.59 -16.80 -9.75
CA GLY A 852 -16.13 -16.70 -9.78
C GLY A 852 -15.43 -16.80 -8.41
N TYR A 853 -16.14 -17.26 -7.37
CA TYR A 853 -15.61 -17.38 -6.00
C TYR A 853 -14.39 -18.32 -5.92
N GLY A 854 -13.54 -18.06 -4.92
CA GLY A 854 -12.34 -18.85 -4.63
C GLY A 854 -12.58 -19.97 -3.61
N MET A 855 -11.72 -20.98 -3.64
CA MET A 855 -11.67 -22.05 -2.65
C MET A 855 -10.28 -22.16 -2.04
N ARG A 856 -10.21 -22.27 -0.71
CA ARG A 856 -8.97 -22.54 0.03
C ARG A 856 -8.62 -24.03 -0.01
N GLY A 857 -7.33 -24.34 -0.18
CA GLY A 857 -6.87 -25.73 -0.21
C GLY A 857 -5.36 -25.92 -0.28
N THR A 858 -4.98 -27.18 -0.46
CA THR A 858 -3.60 -27.63 -0.58
C THR A 858 -3.31 -28.01 -2.02
N PHE A 859 -2.29 -27.38 -2.60
CA PHE A 859 -1.68 -27.75 -3.87
C PHE A 859 -0.59 -28.79 -3.60
N VAL A 860 -0.61 -29.91 -4.31
CA VAL A 860 0.49 -30.89 -4.36
C VAL A 860 1.04 -30.85 -5.78
N TYR A 861 2.33 -30.57 -5.94
CA TYR A 861 2.92 -30.30 -7.26
C TYR A 861 4.31 -30.91 -7.43
N ASN A 862 4.68 -31.18 -8.68
CA ASN A 862 6.03 -31.59 -9.04
C ASN A 862 6.90 -30.36 -9.39
N ARG A 863 7.99 -30.18 -8.64
CA ARG A 863 8.92 -29.04 -8.74
C ARG A 863 10.06 -29.24 -9.76
N SER A 864 10.17 -30.43 -10.36
CA SER A 864 11.31 -30.86 -11.17
C SER A 864 11.62 -29.89 -12.32
N GLU A 865 12.90 -29.86 -12.72
CA GLU A 865 13.36 -29.14 -13.91
C GLU A 865 13.42 -30.05 -15.16
N THR A 866 13.20 -31.36 -15.01
CA THR A 866 13.23 -32.35 -16.10
C THR A 866 11.87 -32.47 -16.80
N PRO A 867 11.83 -32.49 -18.15
CA PRO A 867 10.59 -32.67 -18.90
C PRO A 867 9.89 -34.01 -18.63
N GLY A 868 8.55 -33.94 -18.52
CA GLY A 868 7.65 -35.08 -18.37
C GLY A 868 6.58 -34.80 -17.31
N TYR A 869 6.99 -34.32 -16.13
CA TYR A 869 6.13 -34.11 -14.95
C TYR A 869 6.21 -32.69 -14.38
N GLU A 870 7.08 -31.83 -14.92
CA GLU A 870 7.38 -30.50 -14.43
C GLU A 870 6.12 -29.62 -14.33
N GLY A 871 5.89 -29.05 -13.14
CA GLY A 871 4.76 -28.16 -12.89
C GLY A 871 3.39 -28.83 -12.82
N ARG A 872 3.25 -30.15 -13.03
CA ARG A 872 1.99 -30.87 -12.80
C ARG A 872 1.54 -30.68 -11.36
N SER A 873 0.26 -30.32 -11.16
CA SER A 873 -0.28 -29.97 -9.84
C SER A 873 -1.73 -30.42 -9.63
N LEU A 874 -2.01 -30.97 -8.45
CA LEU A 874 -3.37 -31.19 -7.94
C LEU A 874 -3.76 -30.08 -6.98
N PHE A 875 -5.06 -29.92 -6.77
CA PHE A 875 -5.63 -29.11 -5.71
C PHE A 875 -6.63 -29.94 -4.90
N PHE A 876 -6.43 -29.96 -3.59
CA PHE A 876 -7.29 -30.59 -2.60
C PHE A 876 -7.97 -29.48 -1.79
N PRO A 877 -9.27 -29.19 -2.03
CA PRO A 877 -10.01 -28.21 -1.25
C PRO A 877 -10.08 -28.63 0.22
N ILE A 878 -10.09 -27.65 1.12
CA ILE A 878 -10.32 -27.86 2.57
C ILE A 878 -11.70 -27.37 3.04
N GLY A 879 -12.61 -27.13 2.10
CA GLY A 879 -13.98 -26.70 2.35
C GLY A 879 -14.15 -25.18 2.48
N ALA A 880 -15.34 -24.71 2.11
CA ALA A 880 -15.75 -23.31 2.21
C ALA A 880 -15.70 -22.83 3.67
N SER A 881 -16.06 -23.71 4.60
CA SER A 881 -15.90 -23.53 6.06
C SER A 881 -14.44 -23.35 6.52
N GLY A 882 -13.49 -23.92 5.78
CA GLY A 882 -12.09 -24.13 6.20
C GLY A 882 -11.86 -25.44 6.95
N TYR A 883 -12.90 -26.27 7.09
CA TYR A 883 -12.86 -27.56 7.78
C TYR A 883 -13.37 -28.67 6.89
N GLY A 884 -12.46 -29.37 6.20
CA GLY A 884 -12.75 -30.53 5.37
C GLY A 884 -12.95 -31.81 6.18
N ARG A 885 -13.72 -31.73 7.27
CA ARG A 885 -14.01 -32.81 8.22
C ARG A 885 -15.19 -32.42 9.11
N ARG A 886 -16.06 -33.38 9.40
CA ARG A 886 -17.09 -33.31 10.44
C ARG A 886 -16.87 -34.40 11.48
N ILE A 887 -16.58 -34.00 12.72
CA ILE A 887 -16.18 -34.89 13.80
C ILE A 887 -17.41 -35.53 14.45
N ASN A 888 -17.40 -36.85 14.58
CA ASN A 888 -18.48 -37.64 15.16
C ASN A 888 -18.77 -37.24 16.61
N SER A 889 -17.73 -37.10 17.43
CA SER A 889 -17.79 -36.61 18.81
C SER A 889 -16.59 -35.73 19.13
N ASN A 890 -16.83 -34.49 19.59
CA ASN A 890 -15.80 -33.56 20.03
C ASN A 890 -16.22 -32.86 21.34
N GLY A 891 -15.60 -33.23 22.46
CA GLY A 891 -15.85 -32.59 23.76
C GLY A 891 -17.28 -32.72 24.29
N GLY A 892 -17.98 -33.81 23.96
CA GLY A 892 -19.38 -34.03 24.30
C GLY A 892 -20.40 -33.46 23.31
N LYS A 893 -19.94 -32.80 22.23
CA LYS A 893 -20.75 -32.37 21.10
C LYS A 893 -20.65 -33.36 19.93
N THR A 894 -21.72 -33.53 19.17
CA THR A 894 -21.88 -34.49 18.07
C THR A 894 -21.82 -33.78 16.71
N ALA A 895 -21.26 -34.43 15.69
CA ALA A 895 -21.34 -34.00 14.28
C ALA A 895 -20.76 -32.59 14.00
N VAL A 896 -19.74 -32.19 14.75
CA VAL A 896 -19.13 -30.85 14.77
C VAL A 896 -18.32 -30.58 13.50
N LEU A 897 -18.60 -29.50 12.76
CA LEU A 897 -17.82 -29.13 11.56
C LEU A 897 -16.46 -28.55 11.97
N LYS A 898 -15.39 -29.36 11.89
CA LYS A 898 -14.11 -29.03 12.52
C LYS A 898 -12.99 -29.94 12.02
N TYR A 899 -11.83 -29.34 11.75
CA TYR A 899 -10.64 -30.08 11.30
C TYR A 899 -9.92 -30.84 12.43
N ALA A 900 -9.58 -30.16 13.53
CA ALA A 900 -8.79 -30.73 14.62
C ALA A 900 -9.67 -31.24 15.77
N ASN A 901 -9.34 -32.41 16.32
CA ASN A 901 -10.04 -32.97 17.49
C ASN A 901 -9.72 -32.25 18.82
N ALA A 902 -8.80 -31.26 18.81
CA ALA A 902 -8.53 -30.42 19.98
C ALA A 902 -9.78 -29.62 20.36
N THR A 903 -10.27 -29.78 21.59
CA THR A 903 -11.49 -29.10 22.09
C THR A 903 -11.23 -27.69 22.60
N GLN A 904 -9.97 -27.37 22.93
CA GLN A 904 -9.53 -26.16 23.61
C GLN A 904 -8.13 -25.74 23.11
N ARG A 905 -7.61 -24.62 23.62
CA ARG A 905 -6.20 -24.22 23.43
C ARG A 905 -5.25 -25.26 24.05
N ILE A 906 -4.11 -25.51 23.41
CA ILE A 906 -3.06 -26.42 23.89
C ILE A 906 -1.95 -25.60 24.56
N VAL A 907 -1.78 -25.76 25.87
CA VAL A 907 -0.97 -24.86 26.72
C VAL A 907 0.44 -25.44 26.97
N ASP A 908 1.19 -25.71 25.89
CA ASP A 908 2.56 -26.24 25.95
C ASP A 908 3.54 -25.46 25.04
N ASP A 909 4.76 -25.99 24.84
CA ASP A 909 5.85 -25.30 24.17
C ASP A 909 5.86 -25.45 22.63
N ARG A 910 4.74 -25.94 22.07
CA ARG A 910 4.54 -26.21 20.63
C ARG A 910 3.57 -25.18 20.04
N PRO A 911 4.00 -23.95 19.71
CA PRO A 911 3.10 -22.83 19.46
C PRO A 911 2.25 -22.98 18.21
N LEU A 912 2.69 -23.73 17.18
CA LEU A 912 1.81 -24.11 16.05
C LEU A 912 0.56 -24.89 16.47
N PHE A 913 0.57 -25.53 17.64
CA PHE A 913 -0.55 -26.31 18.15
C PHE A 913 -1.43 -25.53 19.16
N TYR A 914 -0.99 -24.35 19.61
CA TYR A 914 -1.64 -23.58 20.68
C TYR A 914 -3.13 -23.33 20.43
N ASP A 915 -3.48 -22.93 19.21
CA ASP A 915 -4.84 -22.62 18.78
C ASP A 915 -5.38 -23.62 17.73
N LEU A 916 -4.78 -24.81 17.65
CA LEU A 916 -5.08 -25.85 16.65
C LEU A 916 -6.58 -26.20 16.56
N TYR A 917 -7.33 -26.04 17.66
CA TYR A 917 -8.78 -26.23 17.70
C TYR A 917 -9.55 -25.38 16.66
N MET A 918 -9.06 -24.18 16.31
CA MET A 918 -9.69 -23.30 15.31
C MET A 918 -8.99 -23.32 13.94
N ARG A 919 -7.79 -23.91 13.84
CA ARG A 919 -6.98 -23.81 12.63
C ARG A 919 -7.56 -24.66 11.47
N PRO A 920 -7.56 -24.15 10.24
CA PRO A 920 -8.19 -24.80 9.10
C PRO A 920 -7.37 -25.98 8.55
N GLY A 921 -8.04 -26.90 7.86
CA GLY A 921 -7.46 -28.11 7.29
C GLY A 921 -8.54 -29.11 6.85
N ALA A 922 -8.12 -30.27 6.34
CA ALA A 922 -9.03 -31.34 5.95
C ALA A 922 -8.51 -32.72 6.31
N ALA A 923 -9.43 -33.68 6.37
CA ALA A 923 -9.13 -35.11 6.32
C ALA A 923 -9.71 -35.69 5.03
N TYR A 924 -8.95 -36.58 4.39
CA TYR A 924 -9.40 -37.35 3.24
C TYR A 924 -9.40 -38.84 3.61
N TRP A 925 -10.42 -39.59 3.20
CA TRP A 925 -10.44 -41.04 3.40
C TRP A 925 -9.44 -41.74 2.48
N LEU A 926 -8.79 -42.76 3.01
CA LEU A 926 -8.18 -43.81 2.20
C LEU A 926 -9.24 -44.84 1.79
N LYS A 927 -8.94 -45.61 0.74
CA LYS A 927 -9.76 -46.74 0.31
C LYS A 927 -10.03 -47.74 1.43
N GLU A 928 -8.99 -48.10 2.20
CA GLU A 928 -8.99 -49.10 3.27
C GLU A 928 -7.80 -48.89 4.22
N GLN A 929 -7.68 -49.72 5.26
CA GLN A 929 -6.57 -49.66 6.21
C GLN A 929 -5.23 -49.95 5.52
N GLY A 930 -4.21 -49.14 5.80
CA GLY A 930 -2.87 -49.29 5.22
C GLY A 930 -1.73 -48.77 6.12
N GLY A 931 -0.55 -48.65 5.51
CA GLY A 931 0.71 -48.30 6.17
C GLY A 931 1.37 -49.46 6.93
N PRO A 932 2.59 -49.27 7.47
CA PRO A 932 3.43 -50.36 8.01
C PRO A 932 2.84 -51.15 9.18
N SER A 933 1.79 -50.63 9.82
CA SER A 933 1.07 -51.25 10.94
C SER A 933 -0.41 -51.53 10.64
N SER A 934 -0.84 -51.36 9.38
CA SER A 934 -2.24 -51.47 8.93
C SER A 934 -3.24 -50.67 9.78
N ASN A 935 -2.82 -49.52 10.32
CA ASN A 935 -3.58 -48.69 11.25
C ASN A 935 -3.85 -47.27 10.69
N ILE A 936 -3.51 -47.00 9.43
CA ILE A 936 -3.82 -45.70 8.78
C ILE A 936 -5.09 -45.84 7.95
N ILE A 937 -6.03 -44.90 8.09
CA ILE A 937 -7.32 -44.92 7.37
C ILE A 937 -7.67 -43.60 6.67
N GLY A 938 -6.93 -42.53 6.95
CA GLY A 938 -7.11 -41.24 6.29
C GLY A 938 -5.78 -40.53 6.02
N TRP A 939 -5.86 -39.43 5.30
CA TRP A 939 -4.75 -38.52 5.04
C TRP A 939 -5.06 -37.11 5.55
N ASP A 940 -4.05 -36.48 6.15
CA ASP A 940 -4.08 -35.17 6.79
C ASP A 940 -3.62 -34.07 5.82
N PHE A 941 -4.37 -32.96 5.84
CA PHE A 941 -4.08 -31.75 5.06
C PHE A 941 -4.11 -30.54 6.00
N ASN A 942 -3.04 -30.34 6.77
CA ASN A 942 -2.96 -29.26 7.74
C ASN A 942 -2.54 -27.94 7.08
N TYR A 943 -3.51 -27.05 6.88
CA TYR A 943 -3.29 -25.78 6.18
C TYR A 943 -2.52 -24.75 7.02
N PHE A 944 -2.33 -24.96 8.33
CA PHE A 944 -1.62 -24.02 9.21
C PHE A 944 -0.20 -24.50 9.59
N THR A 945 -0.03 -25.77 9.93
CA THR A 945 1.27 -26.35 10.31
C THR A 945 2.10 -26.82 9.11
N PHE A 946 1.49 -26.83 7.92
CA PHE A 946 2.05 -27.34 6.67
C PHE A 946 2.35 -28.85 6.66
N ASP A 947 1.69 -29.61 7.54
CA ASP A 947 1.77 -31.07 7.49
C ASP A 947 0.92 -31.66 6.35
N PHE A 948 1.38 -32.80 5.85
CA PHE A 948 0.75 -33.59 4.79
C PHE A 948 1.11 -35.05 5.06
N ASN A 949 0.21 -35.78 5.73
CA ASN A 949 0.59 -36.92 6.54
C ASN A 949 -0.52 -37.95 6.75
N ASN A 950 -0.21 -39.05 7.44
CA ASN A 950 -1.17 -40.12 7.70
C ASN A 950 -2.06 -39.87 8.93
N LEU A 951 -3.32 -40.34 8.88
CA LEU A 951 -4.26 -40.34 10.02
C LEU A 951 -4.61 -41.78 10.44
N ALA A 952 -4.36 -42.08 11.71
CA ALA A 952 -4.65 -43.38 12.30
C ALA A 952 -6.17 -43.66 12.43
N VAL A 953 -6.57 -44.93 12.49
CA VAL A 953 -7.98 -45.37 12.66
C VAL A 953 -8.66 -44.65 13.83
N SER A 954 -8.00 -44.62 14.99
CA SER A 954 -8.48 -43.98 16.23
C SER A 954 -8.68 -42.46 16.14
N ASN A 955 -8.25 -41.81 15.06
CA ASN A 955 -8.48 -40.39 14.85
C ASN A 955 -9.78 -40.09 14.10
N LEU A 956 -10.41 -41.08 13.44
CA LEU A 956 -11.52 -40.89 12.49
C LEU A 956 -12.67 -41.91 12.65
N ILE A 957 -12.43 -43.06 13.29
CA ILE A 957 -13.40 -44.12 13.55
C ILE A 957 -13.47 -44.34 15.07
N HIS A 958 -14.68 -44.45 15.60
CA HIS A 958 -14.99 -44.46 17.03
C HIS A 958 -15.91 -45.65 17.37
N ASP A 959 -16.05 -45.95 18.66
CA ASP A 959 -16.92 -47.04 19.17
C ASP A 959 -18.38 -46.97 18.65
N ILE A 960 -18.87 -45.75 18.37
CA ILE A 960 -20.18 -45.51 17.75
C ILE A 960 -19.98 -44.66 16.48
N GLY A 961 -19.49 -45.31 15.44
CA GLY A 961 -19.44 -44.79 14.06
C GLY A 961 -18.23 -43.92 13.72
N SER A 962 -18.22 -43.37 12.50
CA SER A 962 -17.10 -42.56 11.99
C SER A 962 -17.40 -41.07 11.92
N ASP A 963 -16.33 -40.28 11.82
CA ASP A 963 -16.36 -38.92 11.26
C ASP A 963 -16.88 -38.93 9.81
N ALA A 964 -17.13 -37.74 9.24
CA ALA A 964 -17.32 -37.58 7.81
C ALA A 964 -16.19 -36.73 7.19
N CYS A 965 -15.62 -37.21 6.08
CA CYS A 965 -14.41 -36.65 5.45
C CYS A 965 -14.57 -36.66 3.91
N PHE A 966 -13.68 -35.96 3.20
CA PHE A 966 -13.69 -35.95 1.73
C PHE A 966 -13.15 -37.26 1.13
N VAL A 967 -13.49 -37.52 -0.14
CA VAL A 967 -13.03 -38.69 -0.90
C VAL A 967 -12.49 -38.22 -2.26
N ARG A 968 -11.30 -38.73 -2.64
CA ARG A 968 -10.63 -38.45 -3.92
C ARG A 968 -10.30 -39.76 -4.63
N CYS A 969 -10.46 -39.78 -5.95
CA CYS A 969 -10.28 -40.97 -6.78
C CYS A 969 -8.98 -40.95 -7.62
N VAL A 970 -8.52 -42.16 -7.95
CA VAL A 970 -7.33 -42.46 -8.75
C VAL A 970 -7.60 -43.61 -9.74
N GLU A 971 -6.96 -43.53 -10.90
CA GLU A 971 -7.05 -44.51 -11.98
C GLU A 971 -5.67 -44.90 -12.54
N ASP A 972 -5.64 -45.93 -13.38
CA ASP A 972 -4.43 -46.44 -14.07
C ASP A 972 -4.04 -45.60 -15.29
#